data_AF-A0A9P9MBG5-F1
#
_entry.id   AF-A0A9P9MBG5-F1
#
_cell.length_a   1.000
_cell.length_b   1.000
_cell.length_c   1.000
_cell.angle_alpha   90.00
_cell.angle_beta   90.00
_cell.angle_gamma   90.00
#
_symmetry.space_group_name_H-M   'P 1'
#
loop_
_entity.id
_entity.type
_entity.pdbx_description
1 polymer ?
#
loop_
_entity_poly.entity_id
_entity_poly.type
_entity_poly.pdbx_seq_one_letter_code
_entity_poly.pdbx_strand_id
1 'polypeptide(L)'
;MAQRLQTANLQDLGDVPICIAIDKSGSTYGRTLAEEVTVVQRICSLVSPRNESPAQLLPWCDKVERPIQLPTESRTMNNLISEGGTNPSILYSEPESLQALRKCGLWFLLTDGQIEDTLVQEFAVSTAELGLHGTACIVIIFGSMMDGRPATCDVSVGVAAYAVAPDCLFLFHDIATKGVFIMQAKGCFKALLVTRGSVPVQPVLNKYTTWAELPTMDYDDLAKVQIAPPRKISSDEFAFQDGLVIDLRDLYSGQVDDLVVEEIVKNQDNLKSLVIAEMAKGTGRDLQKWLDSQQSPKTELNLSRPDMGGKAQELVTRLLMRLEANDKEEPLDSIRLSLREAHQKNLSFFAQTVRNHLDEVSCFGSFQRNIRFARTSSLDFDFTGERSIGYAYDVEEDEDAAAPLPSILKLDKSFSPHGDKAAPADKLGCTFLPGFRRRPDGFNSEFTGVCMLCKEHAILTILTKSPPEMITSGFPAKGAGAPLAFPLAMSSFAETDIISFFVCCDPCALYLVKNCTSPLKDVVTGALPLTNVEENLPAWIDVVDVALKGRFRKTDLSTLLVAILDRKILENRSLPPRAKPSDGVTYQDALIWAKKELAKFSEVPLTLSPSFRSRHSSPRSMGNRKDSNLWTIISDQTLIDPGEESNLDIAMLRYPVPGFMVLIRLMRDKGTSEEQLKVHMIQRLMYAITEMYFAPAGTNTMRKSLQNLLSADDIKPKFSNDTSQGGDFKLNISTDMLASHQLIDANTLTSFQTMDGFKHAEEGTRPAMAVYLHALSLKGPSYCSAIDYFNSLKVHVSLGRVIIKPFAISEGLAADLMLQI
;
A
#
# COMPACT_ATOMS: atom_id res chain seq x y z
N MET A 1 -22.02 -24.49 9.48
CA MET A 1 -23.27 -24.47 10.28
C MET A 1 -22.84 -24.36 11.74
N ALA A 2 -23.35 -23.40 12.52
CA ALA A 2 -22.93 -23.22 13.92
C ALA A 2 -23.92 -23.90 14.87
N GLN A 3 -23.41 -24.70 15.81
CA GLN A 3 -24.23 -25.38 16.82
C GLN A 3 -23.65 -25.15 18.21
N ARG A 4 -24.52 -24.87 19.19
CA ARG A 4 -24.17 -24.92 20.61
C ARG A 4 -24.55 -26.27 21.19
N LEU A 5 -23.61 -26.91 21.88
CA LEU A 5 -23.85 -28.15 22.59
C LEU A 5 -24.60 -27.85 23.91
N GLN A 6 -25.65 -28.61 24.21
CA GLN A 6 -26.37 -28.53 25.49
C GLN A 6 -25.49 -29.09 26.63
N THR A 7 -25.66 -28.56 27.84
CA THR A 7 -24.95 -28.99 29.06
C THR A 7 -25.07 -30.50 29.25
N ALA A 8 -23.95 -31.20 29.08
CA ALA A 8 -23.86 -32.65 29.16
C ALA A 8 -23.93 -33.16 30.61
N ASN A 9 -24.22 -34.46 30.79
CA ASN A 9 -24.05 -35.17 32.06
C ASN A 9 -22.57 -35.14 32.46
N LEU A 10 -22.22 -34.26 33.40
CA LEU A 10 -20.88 -34.15 33.96
C LEU A 10 -20.59 -35.37 34.86
N GLN A 11 -19.37 -35.90 34.75
CA GLN A 11 -18.88 -37.03 35.56
C GLN A 11 -17.68 -36.59 36.39
N ASP A 12 -17.55 -37.13 37.60
CA ASP A 12 -16.34 -36.95 38.39
C ASP A 12 -15.18 -37.72 37.74
N LEU A 13 -13.96 -37.17 37.76
CA LEU A 13 -12.78 -37.74 37.09
C LEU A 13 -12.56 -39.23 37.40
N GLY A 14 -12.83 -39.64 38.65
CA GLY A 14 -12.66 -41.03 39.09
C GLY A 14 -13.58 -42.03 38.39
N ASP A 15 -14.74 -41.60 37.88
CA ASP A 15 -15.73 -42.47 37.25
C ASP A 15 -15.61 -42.52 35.71
N VAL A 16 -14.66 -41.77 35.14
CA VAL A 16 -14.41 -41.69 33.70
C VAL A 16 -13.39 -42.75 33.27
N PRO A 17 -13.54 -43.43 32.12
CA PRO A 17 -12.48 -44.30 31.60
C PRO A 17 -11.23 -43.48 31.22
N ILE A 18 -10.08 -43.82 31.83
CA ILE A 18 -8.83 -43.06 31.67
C ILE A 18 -7.84 -43.81 30.77
N CYS A 19 -7.20 -43.06 29.89
CA CYS A 19 -6.06 -43.51 29.10
C CYS A 19 -4.82 -42.66 29.41
N ILE A 20 -3.64 -43.26 29.53
CA ILE A 20 -2.41 -42.54 29.87
C ILE A 20 -1.34 -42.89 28.84
N ALA A 21 -0.97 -41.94 27.99
CA ALA A 21 0.14 -42.08 27.07
C ALA A 21 1.43 -41.65 27.77
N ILE A 22 2.39 -42.58 27.92
CA ILE A 22 3.68 -42.33 28.57
C ILE A 22 4.80 -42.40 27.54
N ASP A 23 5.56 -41.31 27.42
CA ASP A 23 6.75 -41.29 26.59
C ASP A 23 7.80 -42.23 27.20
N LYS A 24 8.35 -43.12 26.38
CA LYS A 24 9.48 -43.97 26.71
C LYS A 24 10.63 -43.76 25.72
N SER A 25 10.70 -42.60 25.06
CA SER A 25 11.79 -42.21 24.18
C SER A 25 13.12 -42.13 24.92
N GLY A 26 14.23 -42.11 24.19
CA GLY A 26 15.57 -42.07 24.78
C GLY A 26 15.84 -40.88 25.71
N SER A 27 15.13 -39.75 25.55
CA SER A 27 15.27 -38.57 26.44
C SER A 27 14.81 -38.83 27.86
N THR A 28 13.81 -39.70 28.03
CA THR A 28 13.21 -40.04 29.34
C THR A 28 14.10 -40.90 30.23
N TYR A 29 15.31 -41.24 29.77
CA TYR A 29 16.19 -42.20 30.43
C TYR A 29 16.51 -41.83 31.89
N GLY A 30 16.34 -42.81 32.77
CA GLY A 30 16.76 -42.72 34.17
C GLY A 30 15.68 -42.10 35.07
N ARG A 31 15.92 -40.88 35.55
CA ARG A 31 15.06 -40.27 36.59
C ARG A 31 13.71 -39.78 36.06
N THR A 32 13.63 -39.39 34.79
CA THR A 32 12.39 -38.91 34.18
C THR A 32 11.35 -40.03 34.11
N LEU A 33 11.66 -41.14 33.42
CA LEU A 33 10.74 -42.28 33.30
C LEU A 33 10.33 -42.86 34.67
N ALA A 34 11.27 -42.92 35.63
CA ALA A 34 10.95 -43.36 37.00
C ALA A 34 9.93 -42.45 37.69
N GLU A 35 10.00 -41.15 37.44
CA GLU A 35 9.03 -40.20 37.97
C GLU A 35 7.70 -40.25 37.22
N GLU A 36 7.72 -40.38 35.90
CA GLU A 36 6.52 -40.56 35.09
C GLU A 36 5.72 -41.78 35.56
N VAL A 37 6.38 -42.91 35.80
CA VAL A 37 5.74 -44.11 36.37
C VAL A 37 5.14 -43.84 37.76
N THR A 38 5.81 -43.04 38.59
CA THR A 38 5.29 -42.63 39.91
C THR A 38 4.03 -41.77 39.78
N VAL A 39 4.02 -40.84 38.82
CA VAL A 39 2.85 -40.02 38.51
C VAL A 39 1.70 -40.87 37.95
N VAL A 40 1.97 -41.84 37.08
CA VAL A 40 0.96 -42.79 36.58
C VAL A 40 0.29 -43.54 37.74
N GLN A 41 1.07 -44.01 38.72
CA GLN A 41 0.53 -44.68 39.91
C GLN A 41 -0.38 -43.73 40.72
N ARG A 42 0.01 -42.46 40.85
CA ARG A 42 -0.80 -41.46 41.54
C ARG A 42 -2.10 -41.16 40.80
N ILE A 43 -2.06 -41.00 39.48
CA ILE A 43 -3.26 -40.83 38.64
C ILE A 43 -4.19 -42.04 38.77
N CYS A 44 -3.65 -43.26 38.72
CA CYS A 44 -4.45 -44.48 38.89
C CYS A 44 -5.12 -44.57 40.27
N SER A 45 -4.53 -43.97 41.31
CA SER A 45 -5.14 -43.92 42.64
C SER A 45 -6.38 -43.01 42.74
N LEU A 46 -6.55 -42.10 41.77
CA LEU A 46 -7.72 -41.22 41.66
C LEU A 46 -8.92 -41.91 40.99
N VAL A 47 -8.71 -43.07 40.36
CA VAL A 47 -9.78 -43.85 39.73
C VAL A 47 -10.67 -44.44 40.83
N SER A 48 -11.97 -44.17 40.71
CA SER A 48 -12.99 -44.65 41.63
C SER A 48 -13.04 -46.18 41.62
N PRO A 49 -13.14 -46.85 42.77
CA PRO A 49 -13.38 -48.30 42.82
C PRO A 49 -14.68 -48.75 42.12
N ARG A 50 -15.59 -47.81 41.83
CA ARG A 50 -16.85 -48.05 41.11
C ARG A 50 -16.68 -48.01 39.59
N ASN A 51 -15.54 -47.54 39.10
CA ASN A 51 -15.24 -47.49 37.69
C ASN A 51 -14.93 -48.91 37.18
N GLU A 52 -15.81 -49.44 36.33
CA GLU A 52 -15.68 -50.78 35.77
C GLU A 52 -14.61 -50.85 34.66
N SER A 53 -14.07 -49.71 34.22
CA SER A 53 -13.04 -49.63 33.18
C SER A 53 -11.65 -49.47 33.80
N PRO A 54 -10.72 -50.43 33.61
CA PRO A 54 -9.34 -50.27 34.05
C PRO A 54 -8.66 -49.13 33.29
N ALA A 55 -7.72 -48.44 33.95
CA ALA A 55 -6.90 -47.43 33.29
C ALA A 55 -5.99 -48.11 32.25
N GLN A 56 -5.91 -47.55 31.05
CA GLN A 56 -5.08 -48.08 29.97
C GLN A 56 -3.83 -47.21 29.78
N LEU A 57 -2.66 -47.78 30.04
CA LEU A 57 -1.37 -47.14 29.84
C LEU A 57 -0.84 -47.47 28.44
N LEU A 58 -0.45 -46.45 27.67
CA LEU A 58 0.06 -46.54 26.30
C LEU A 58 1.53 -46.08 26.27
N PRO A 59 2.50 -47.00 26.36
CA PRO A 59 3.91 -46.66 26.18
C PRO A 59 4.20 -46.34 24.72
N TRP A 60 4.83 -45.19 24.46
CA TRP A 60 5.15 -44.74 23.10
C TRP A 60 6.56 -44.17 22.99
N CYS A 61 7.17 -44.35 21.82
CA CYS A 61 8.39 -43.67 21.38
C CYS A 61 8.30 -43.44 19.85
N ASP A 62 9.26 -43.94 19.07
CA ASP A 62 9.12 -44.11 17.61
C ASP A 62 8.46 -45.45 17.23
N LYS A 63 8.12 -46.24 18.25
CA LYS A 63 7.34 -47.48 18.20
C LYS A 63 6.27 -47.43 19.28
N VAL A 64 5.19 -48.17 19.07
CA VAL A 64 4.10 -48.29 20.03
C VAL A 64 4.01 -49.72 20.53
N GLU A 65 3.87 -49.86 21.84
CA GLU A 65 3.64 -51.14 22.49
C GLU A 65 2.15 -51.39 22.71
N ARG A 66 1.79 -52.63 23.04
CA ARG A 66 0.38 -52.92 23.37
C ARG A 66 -0.03 -52.19 24.65
N PRO A 67 -1.29 -51.71 24.73
CA PRO A 67 -1.81 -51.09 25.95
C PRO A 67 -1.65 -51.99 27.17
N ILE A 68 -1.13 -51.42 28.26
CA ILE A 68 -0.97 -52.08 29.57
C ILE A 68 -2.22 -51.76 30.42
N GLN A 69 -2.86 -52.79 30.98
CA GLN A 69 -4.06 -52.64 31.81
C GLN A 69 -3.70 -52.48 33.28
N LEU A 70 -3.97 -51.31 33.86
CA LEU A 70 -3.70 -51.02 35.27
C LEU A 70 -4.96 -51.17 36.13
N PRO A 71 -4.86 -51.74 37.35
CA PRO A 71 -3.63 -52.10 38.07
C PRO A 71 -3.09 -53.53 37.79
N THR A 72 -3.80 -54.36 37.02
CA THR A 72 -3.50 -55.80 36.81
C THR A 72 -2.07 -56.06 36.32
N GLU A 73 -1.56 -55.21 35.45
CA GLU A 73 -0.27 -55.36 34.79
C GLU A 73 0.80 -54.38 35.32
N SER A 74 0.68 -53.94 36.59
CA SER A 74 1.62 -52.98 37.20
C SER A 74 3.10 -53.42 37.12
N ARG A 75 3.39 -54.73 37.05
CA ARG A 75 4.75 -55.24 36.86
C ARG A 75 5.32 -54.89 35.49
N THR A 76 4.49 -54.90 34.45
CA THR A 76 4.90 -54.54 33.08
C THR A 76 5.25 -53.06 33.01
N MET A 77 4.42 -52.20 33.61
CA MET A 77 4.69 -50.75 33.73
C MET A 77 6.01 -50.46 34.46
N ASN A 78 6.27 -51.13 35.60
CA ASN A 78 7.51 -50.92 36.36
C ASN A 78 8.78 -51.40 35.64
N ASN A 79 8.63 -52.18 34.57
CA ASN A 79 9.73 -52.69 33.76
C ASN A 79 9.90 -51.93 32.44
N LEU A 80 9.22 -50.79 32.24
CA LEU A 80 9.42 -49.95 31.06
C LEU A 80 10.86 -49.47 30.98
N ILE A 81 11.40 -49.43 29.76
CA ILE A 81 12.76 -48.99 29.46
C ILE A 81 12.68 -47.89 28.41
N SER A 82 13.43 -46.81 28.62
CA SER A 82 13.59 -45.70 27.67
C SER A 82 14.39 -46.13 26.45
N GLU A 83 13.83 -45.97 25.26
CA GLU A 83 14.45 -46.29 23.98
C GLU A 83 13.75 -45.58 22.79
N GLY A 84 14.44 -45.46 21.66
CA GLY A 84 13.87 -44.93 20.41
C GLY A 84 13.76 -43.41 20.36
N GLY A 85 13.19 -42.91 19.26
CA GLY A 85 12.86 -41.49 19.04
C GLY A 85 11.53 -41.07 19.66
N THR A 86 11.10 -39.83 19.39
CA THR A 86 9.86 -39.24 19.93
C THR A 86 8.90 -38.96 18.76
N ASN A 87 7.88 -39.80 18.57
CA ASN A 87 6.83 -39.55 17.58
C ASN A 87 5.45 -39.90 18.14
N PRO A 88 4.67 -38.92 18.64
CA PRO A 88 3.39 -39.20 19.29
C PRO A 88 2.31 -39.70 18.31
N SER A 89 2.45 -39.48 17.00
CA SER A 89 1.49 -39.98 15.98
C SER A 89 1.46 -41.51 15.91
N ILE A 90 2.48 -42.20 16.44
CA ILE A 90 2.52 -43.66 16.48
C ILE A 90 1.40 -44.25 17.35
N LEU A 91 0.90 -43.50 18.34
CA LEU A 91 -0.24 -43.87 19.19
C LEU A 91 -1.50 -44.19 18.36
N TYR A 92 -1.61 -43.61 17.17
CA TYR A 92 -2.74 -43.80 16.26
C TYR A 92 -2.55 -44.96 15.28
N SER A 93 -1.31 -45.39 15.07
CA SER A 93 -0.97 -46.44 14.11
C SER A 93 -1.29 -47.84 14.64
N GLU A 94 -1.34 -48.01 15.96
CA GLU A 94 -1.66 -49.29 16.59
C GLU A 94 -3.14 -49.37 16.97
N PRO A 95 -3.87 -50.41 16.49
CA PRO A 95 -5.32 -50.47 16.65
C PRO A 95 -5.83 -50.52 18.10
N GLU A 96 -5.13 -51.19 19.02
CA GLU A 96 -5.57 -51.33 20.42
C GLU A 96 -5.45 -49.98 21.16
N SER A 97 -4.41 -49.21 20.88
CA SER A 97 -4.09 -47.88 21.41
C SER A 97 -5.07 -46.84 20.89
N LEU A 98 -5.34 -46.85 19.57
CA LEU A 98 -6.38 -46.00 19.00
C LEU A 98 -7.76 -46.36 19.55
N GLN A 99 -8.05 -47.64 19.77
CA GLN A 99 -9.31 -48.06 20.37
C GLN A 99 -9.42 -47.63 21.84
N ALA A 100 -8.31 -47.69 22.60
CA ALA A 100 -8.22 -47.17 23.97
C ALA A 100 -8.53 -45.67 24.02
N LEU A 101 -7.86 -44.89 23.17
CA LEU A 101 -8.07 -43.44 23.06
C LEU A 101 -9.50 -43.08 22.64
N ARG A 102 -10.13 -43.86 21.74
CA ARG A 102 -11.53 -43.63 21.32
C ARG A 102 -12.57 -43.95 22.39
N LYS A 103 -12.24 -44.85 23.33
CA LYS A 103 -13.16 -45.27 24.42
C LYS A 103 -12.99 -44.47 25.70
N CYS A 104 -11.84 -43.79 25.86
CA CYS A 104 -11.59 -43.01 27.05
C CYS A 104 -12.44 -41.73 27.09
N GLY A 105 -12.77 -41.27 28.29
CA GLY A 105 -13.38 -39.95 28.47
C GLY A 105 -12.35 -38.86 28.82
N LEU A 106 -11.17 -39.27 29.28
CA LEU A 106 -10.05 -38.42 29.62
C LEU A 106 -8.75 -39.15 29.25
N TRP A 107 -7.84 -38.46 28.59
CA TRP A 107 -6.50 -39.00 28.35
C TRP A 107 -5.39 -38.07 28.83
N PHE A 108 -4.29 -38.68 29.27
CA PHE A 108 -3.09 -38.01 29.71
C PHE A 108 -1.98 -38.20 28.67
N LEU A 109 -1.20 -37.17 28.40
CA LEU A 109 -0.01 -37.21 27.56
C LEU A 109 1.18 -36.78 28.41
N LEU A 110 2.02 -37.74 28.78
CA LEU A 110 3.25 -37.53 29.55
C LEU A 110 4.43 -37.53 28.57
N THR A 111 5.27 -36.51 28.67
CA THR A 111 6.41 -36.27 27.77
C THR A 111 7.48 -35.44 28.47
N ASP A 112 8.73 -35.59 28.06
CA ASP A 112 9.82 -34.71 28.47
C ASP A 112 10.45 -33.93 27.31
N GLY A 113 10.09 -34.30 26.07
CA GLY A 113 10.88 -33.97 24.90
C GLY A 113 10.26 -33.00 23.87
N GLN A 114 11.13 -32.68 22.91
CA GLN A 114 10.88 -31.91 21.70
C GLN A 114 10.51 -32.82 20.53
N ILE A 115 9.58 -32.39 19.67
CA ILE A 115 9.39 -32.97 18.34
C ILE A 115 9.53 -31.90 17.26
N GLU A 116 9.95 -32.32 16.07
CA GLU A 116 10.07 -31.44 14.90
C GLU A 116 8.70 -30.86 14.50
N ASP A 117 8.67 -29.64 13.96
CA ASP A 117 7.43 -28.95 13.55
C ASP A 117 6.56 -29.79 12.60
N THR A 118 7.18 -30.59 11.73
CA THR A 118 6.51 -31.52 10.82
C THR A 118 5.72 -32.60 11.58
N LEU A 119 6.29 -33.12 12.67
CA LEU A 119 5.65 -34.11 13.54
C LEU A 119 4.57 -33.47 14.43
N VAL A 120 4.77 -32.22 14.88
CA VAL A 120 3.72 -31.45 15.58
C VAL A 120 2.49 -31.32 14.68
N GLN A 121 2.71 -30.96 13.41
CA GLN A 121 1.63 -30.80 12.44
C GLN A 121 0.94 -32.13 12.13
N GLU A 122 1.71 -33.19 11.87
CA GLU A 122 1.17 -34.52 11.62
C GLU A 122 0.31 -35.01 12.80
N PHE A 123 0.79 -34.81 14.03
CA PHE A 123 0.09 -35.21 15.25
C PHE A 123 -1.21 -34.40 15.44
N ALA A 124 -1.18 -33.08 15.26
CA ALA A 124 -2.36 -32.23 15.37
C ALA A 124 -3.43 -32.57 14.32
N VAL A 125 -3.03 -32.78 13.06
CA VAL A 125 -3.93 -33.18 11.97
C VAL A 125 -4.53 -34.56 12.25
N SER A 126 -3.71 -35.54 12.60
CA SER A 126 -4.17 -36.90 12.89
C SER A 126 -5.12 -36.95 14.09
N THR A 127 -4.86 -36.17 15.14
CA THR A 127 -5.75 -36.03 16.31
C THR A 127 -7.15 -35.60 15.87
N ALA A 128 -7.23 -34.61 14.97
CA ALA A 128 -8.48 -34.07 14.47
C ALA A 128 -9.19 -35.03 13.50
N GLU A 129 -8.46 -35.65 12.56
CA GLU A 129 -9.00 -36.62 11.60
C GLU A 129 -9.60 -37.86 12.28
N LEU A 130 -8.99 -38.28 13.39
CA LEU A 130 -9.45 -39.45 14.16
C LEU A 130 -10.56 -39.11 15.17
N GLY A 131 -10.93 -37.83 15.29
CA GLY A 131 -11.99 -37.36 16.18
C GLY A 131 -11.61 -37.34 17.66
N LEU A 132 -10.31 -37.35 17.98
CA LEU A 132 -9.81 -37.40 19.36
C LEU A 132 -9.81 -36.02 20.04
N HIS A 133 -9.82 -34.94 19.25
CA HIS A 133 -9.87 -33.54 19.71
C HIS A 133 -11.16 -33.17 20.47
N GLY A 134 -12.19 -34.03 20.43
CA GLY A 134 -13.39 -33.89 21.25
C GLY A 134 -13.29 -34.50 22.65
N THR A 135 -12.17 -35.16 22.99
CA THR A 135 -11.93 -35.79 24.29
C THR A 135 -11.08 -34.88 25.18
N ALA A 136 -11.40 -34.81 26.48
CA ALA A 136 -10.63 -34.01 27.43
C ALA A 136 -9.19 -34.55 27.54
N CYS A 137 -8.20 -33.65 27.60
CA CYS A 137 -6.78 -34.01 27.57
C CYS A 137 -5.99 -33.31 28.70
N ILE A 138 -5.09 -34.03 29.36
CA ILE A 138 -4.12 -33.45 30.29
C ILE A 138 -2.71 -33.72 29.76
N VAL A 139 -1.98 -32.66 29.43
CA VAL A 139 -0.58 -32.74 29.01
C VAL A 139 0.30 -32.45 30.22
N ILE A 140 1.27 -33.33 30.49
CA ILE A 140 2.24 -33.19 31.58
C ILE A 140 3.64 -33.23 30.99
N ILE A 141 4.38 -32.14 31.18
CA ILE A 141 5.77 -32.04 30.77
C ILE A 141 6.68 -32.26 31.97
N PHE A 142 7.57 -33.23 31.86
CA PHE A 142 8.56 -33.55 32.88
C PHE A 142 9.86 -32.83 32.58
N GLY A 143 10.39 -32.10 33.56
CA GLY A 143 11.64 -31.38 33.37
C GLY A 143 12.22 -30.89 34.69
N SER A 144 13.17 -29.97 34.60
CA SER A 144 13.80 -29.33 35.76
C SER A 144 13.64 -27.82 35.69
N MET A 145 13.15 -27.23 36.79
CA MET A 145 13.07 -25.76 36.93
C MET A 145 14.45 -25.09 36.90
N MET A 146 15.54 -25.85 37.06
CA MET A 146 16.90 -25.34 36.97
C MET A 146 17.34 -25.13 35.52
N ASP A 147 16.63 -25.72 34.55
CA ASP A 147 17.01 -25.71 33.14
C ASP A 147 16.62 -24.40 32.45
N GLY A 148 15.84 -23.54 33.12
CA GLY A 148 15.50 -22.22 32.65
C GLY A 148 14.20 -21.67 33.25
N ARG A 149 13.60 -20.72 32.53
CA ARG A 149 12.30 -20.13 32.90
C ARG A 149 11.17 -20.97 32.31
N PRO A 150 9.92 -20.83 32.77
CA PRO A 150 8.77 -21.47 32.15
C PRO A 150 8.69 -21.27 30.64
N ALA A 151 9.06 -20.08 30.16
CA ALA A 151 9.08 -19.71 28.74
C ALA A 151 10.14 -20.44 27.91
N THR A 152 11.11 -21.12 28.53
CA THR A 152 12.19 -21.84 27.83
C THR A 152 12.05 -23.36 27.92
N CYS A 153 10.97 -23.86 28.54
CA CYS A 153 10.67 -25.29 28.51
C CYS A 153 10.40 -25.73 27.07
N ASP A 154 10.49 -27.01 26.76
CA ASP A 154 9.95 -27.51 25.49
C ASP A 154 8.51 -27.95 25.70
N VAL A 155 7.60 -27.53 24.83
CA VAL A 155 6.17 -27.86 24.89
C VAL A 155 5.63 -28.42 23.58
N SER A 156 6.50 -28.63 22.59
CA SER A 156 6.14 -28.92 21.19
C SER A 156 5.17 -30.10 21.06
N VAL A 157 5.43 -31.21 21.76
CA VAL A 157 4.56 -32.41 21.80
C VAL A 157 3.15 -32.08 22.31
N GLY A 158 3.08 -31.27 23.38
CA GLY A 158 1.85 -30.93 24.06
C GLY A 158 0.97 -29.92 23.32
N VAL A 159 1.59 -29.01 22.56
CA VAL A 159 0.89 -27.91 21.88
C VAL A 159 -0.16 -28.43 20.90
N ALA A 160 0.15 -29.50 20.16
CA ALA A 160 -0.79 -30.09 19.22
C ALA A 160 -2.10 -30.53 19.89
N ALA A 161 -2.01 -31.25 21.00
CA ALA A 161 -3.18 -31.69 21.77
C ALA A 161 -3.92 -30.51 22.42
N TYR A 162 -3.17 -29.59 23.03
CA TYR A 162 -3.73 -28.41 23.68
C TYR A 162 -4.44 -27.48 22.68
N ALA A 163 -3.93 -27.36 21.46
CA ALA A 163 -4.46 -26.46 20.44
C ALA A 163 -5.90 -26.82 20.04
N VAL A 164 -6.15 -28.11 19.83
CA VAL A 164 -7.40 -28.63 19.24
C VAL A 164 -8.45 -29.03 20.28
N ALA A 165 -8.04 -29.36 21.51
CA ALA A 165 -8.97 -29.80 22.55
C ALA A 165 -9.66 -28.61 23.26
N PRO A 166 -11.00 -28.59 23.38
CA PRO A 166 -11.74 -27.54 24.08
C PRO A 166 -11.56 -27.60 25.60
N ASP A 167 -11.35 -28.80 26.14
CA ASP A 167 -11.10 -29.10 27.55
C ASP A 167 -9.69 -29.68 27.67
N CYS A 168 -8.72 -28.84 28.05
CA CYS A 168 -7.32 -29.28 28.17
C CYS A 168 -6.58 -28.60 29.32
N LEU A 169 -5.78 -29.36 30.06
CA LEU A 169 -4.91 -28.86 31.12
C LEU A 169 -3.44 -29.10 30.74
N PHE A 170 -2.63 -28.07 30.87
CA PHE A 170 -1.21 -28.12 30.54
C PHE A 170 -0.37 -27.91 31.80
N LEU A 171 0.37 -28.95 32.18
CA LEU A 171 1.12 -29.01 33.44
C LEU A 171 2.62 -29.14 33.18
N PHE A 172 3.41 -28.53 34.06
CA PHE A 172 4.83 -28.82 34.20
C PHE A 172 5.08 -29.53 35.53
N HIS A 173 5.74 -30.68 35.48
CA HIS A 173 6.17 -31.44 36.64
C HIS A 173 7.68 -31.30 36.80
N ASP A 174 8.11 -30.67 37.89
CA ASP A 174 9.52 -30.54 38.22
C ASP A 174 10.05 -31.82 38.89
N ILE A 175 10.93 -32.54 38.21
CA ILE A 175 11.46 -33.82 38.66
C ILE A 175 12.27 -33.67 39.96
N ALA A 176 12.89 -32.50 40.18
CA ALA A 176 13.76 -32.27 41.34
C ALA A 176 12.95 -32.04 42.63
N THR A 177 11.95 -31.15 42.60
CA THR A 177 11.16 -30.74 43.76
C THR A 177 9.83 -31.48 43.90
N LYS A 178 9.40 -32.19 42.85
CA LYS A 178 8.06 -32.81 42.70
C LYS A 178 6.91 -31.81 42.67
N GLY A 179 7.21 -30.53 42.44
CA GLY A 179 6.20 -29.49 42.28
C GLY A 179 5.50 -29.59 40.92
N VAL A 180 4.18 -29.40 40.92
CA VAL A 180 3.36 -29.37 39.70
C VAL A 180 2.82 -27.97 39.48
N PHE A 181 3.08 -27.41 38.30
CA PHE A 181 2.74 -26.03 37.93
C PHE A 181 1.75 -26.04 36.78
N ILE A 182 0.69 -25.24 36.89
CA ILE A 182 -0.29 -25.04 35.83
C ILE A 182 0.30 -24.02 34.85
N MET A 183 0.65 -24.48 33.65
CA MET A 183 1.12 -23.61 32.58
C MET A 183 -0.04 -22.93 31.87
N GLN A 184 -1.11 -23.70 31.58
CA GLN A 184 -2.33 -23.24 30.93
C GLN A 184 -3.52 -24.16 31.26
N ALA A 185 -4.76 -23.64 31.24
CA ALA A 185 -5.96 -24.46 31.40
C ALA A 185 -7.12 -24.01 30.49
N LYS A 186 -7.87 -24.94 29.89
CA LYS A 186 -9.03 -24.70 29.03
C LYS A 186 -10.27 -25.42 29.55
N GLY A 187 -11.43 -24.88 29.20
CA GLY A 187 -12.72 -25.52 29.47
C GLY A 187 -12.92 -25.85 30.95
N CYS A 188 -13.31 -27.09 31.26
CA CYS A 188 -13.58 -27.55 32.63
C CYS A 188 -12.38 -27.40 33.59
N PHE A 189 -11.14 -27.44 33.08
CA PHE A 189 -9.94 -27.35 33.90
C PHE A 189 -9.65 -25.93 34.42
N LYS A 190 -10.34 -24.90 33.91
CA LYS A 190 -10.24 -23.53 34.47
C LYS A 190 -10.68 -23.47 35.95
N ALA A 191 -11.42 -24.47 36.43
CA ALA A 191 -11.79 -24.62 37.84
C ALA A 191 -10.58 -24.77 38.79
N LEU A 192 -9.41 -25.16 38.27
CA LEU A 192 -8.18 -25.30 39.03
C LEU A 192 -7.38 -23.99 39.17
N LEU A 193 -7.77 -22.93 38.44
CA LEU A 193 -7.08 -21.64 38.46
C LEU A 193 -7.54 -20.76 39.62
N VAL A 194 -6.65 -19.89 40.09
CA VAL A 194 -6.98 -18.86 41.08
C VAL A 194 -7.98 -17.86 40.48
N THR A 195 -9.06 -17.59 41.20
CA THR A 195 -10.09 -16.65 40.79
C THR A 195 -9.82 -15.25 41.33
N ARG A 196 -9.90 -14.23 40.47
CA ARG A 196 -9.90 -12.82 40.89
C ARG A 196 -11.31 -12.27 40.76
N GLY A 197 -12.02 -12.19 41.88
CA GLY A 197 -13.47 -11.99 41.88
C GLY A 197 -14.19 -13.28 41.45
N SER A 198 -14.85 -13.25 40.29
CA SER A 198 -15.61 -14.39 39.73
C SER A 198 -14.96 -15.00 38.49
N VAL A 199 -13.81 -14.48 38.04
CA VAL A 199 -13.17 -14.86 36.78
C VAL A 199 -11.88 -15.64 37.07
N PRO A 200 -11.71 -16.86 36.51
CA PRO A 200 -10.46 -17.60 36.57
C PRO A 200 -9.34 -16.81 35.88
N VAL A 201 -8.19 -16.67 36.53
CA VAL A 201 -7.04 -15.95 35.98
C VAL A 201 -6.09 -16.93 35.30
N GLN A 202 -5.90 -16.79 34.00
CA GLN A 202 -4.91 -17.58 33.25
C GLN A 202 -3.48 -17.14 33.59
N PRO A 203 -2.53 -18.08 33.68
CA PRO A 203 -1.12 -17.75 33.77
C PRO A 203 -0.67 -17.05 32.48
N VAL A 204 0.08 -15.96 32.62
CA VAL A 204 0.72 -15.27 31.50
C VAL A 204 2.16 -15.74 31.42
N LEU A 205 2.45 -16.60 30.44
CA LEU A 205 3.81 -17.06 30.15
C LEU A 205 4.46 -16.04 29.21
N ASN A 206 5.46 -15.33 29.73
CA ASN A 206 6.33 -14.45 28.97
C ASN A 206 7.78 -14.72 29.35
N LYS A 207 8.75 -14.16 28.60
CA LYS A 207 10.18 -14.39 28.84
C LYS A 207 10.69 -13.95 30.23
N TYR A 208 9.91 -13.15 30.95
CA TYR A 208 10.19 -12.68 32.30
C TYR A 208 9.45 -13.47 33.40
N THR A 209 8.43 -14.25 33.04
CA THR A 209 7.66 -15.05 34.00
C THR A 209 8.57 -16.00 34.75
N THR A 210 8.42 -16.05 36.07
CA THR A 210 9.17 -16.96 36.94
C THR A 210 8.30 -18.14 37.37
N TRP A 211 8.92 -19.27 37.73
CA TRP A 211 8.20 -20.46 38.24
C TRP A 211 7.32 -20.15 39.46
N ALA A 212 7.75 -19.20 40.30
CA ALA A 212 7.01 -18.78 41.49
C ALA A 212 5.72 -18.00 41.18
N GLU A 213 5.57 -17.49 39.96
CA GLU A 213 4.36 -16.77 39.52
C GLU A 213 3.28 -17.71 38.97
N LEU A 214 3.61 -18.99 38.72
CA LEU A 214 2.66 -19.96 38.20
C LEU A 214 1.82 -20.57 39.32
N PRO A 215 0.51 -20.81 39.09
CA PRO A 215 -0.30 -21.57 40.02
C PRO A 215 0.25 -22.98 40.19
N THR A 216 0.37 -23.42 41.44
CA THR A 216 0.74 -24.81 41.76
C THR A 216 -0.49 -25.62 42.11
N MET A 217 -0.42 -26.92 41.87
CA MET A 217 -1.47 -27.87 42.24
C MET A 217 -0.87 -29.19 42.71
N ASP A 218 -1.70 -30.00 43.34
CA ASP A 218 -1.41 -31.42 43.55
C ASP A 218 -2.29 -32.27 42.62
N TYR A 219 -1.84 -33.47 42.23
CA TYR A 219 -2.64 -34.36 41.39
C TYR A 219 -3.99 -34.72 42.02
N ASP A 220 -4.09 -34.75 43.34
CA ASP A 220 -5.34 -35.00 44.07
C ASP A 220 -6.37 -33.88 43.83
N ASP A 221 -5.93 -32.68 43.42
CA ASP A 221 -6.84 -31.58 43.04
C ASP A 221 -7.62 -31.89 41.76
N LEU A 222 -7.14 -32.82 40.91
CA LEU A 222 -7.86 -33.26 39.71
C LEU A 222 -9.23 -33.89 40.05
N ALA A 223 -9.39 -34.48 41.24
CA ALA A 223 -10.66 -35.03 41.70
C ALA A 223 -11.76 -33.97 41.88
N LYS A 224 -11.40 -32.67 41.91
CA LYS A 224 -12.35 -31.55 42.00
C LYS A 224 -12.93 -31.14 40.65
N VAL A 225 -12.41 -31.68 39.55
CA VAL A 225 -12.83 -31.33 38.19
C VAL A 225 -13.87 -32.32 37.69
N GLN A 226 -14.94 -31.78 37.11
CA GLN A 226 -15.95 -32.57 36.43
C GLN A 226 -15.69 -32.58 34.93
N ILE A 227 -15.67 -33.78 34.35
CA ILE A 227 -15.35 -34.03 32.95
C ILE A 227 -16.64 -34.29 32.18
N ALA A 228 -16.77 -33.62 31.03
CA ALA A 228 -17.86 -33.88 30.10
C ALA A 228 -17.54 -35.12 29.23
N PRO A 229 -18.55 -35.88 28.79
CA PRO A 229 -18.32 -37.00 27.87
C PRO A 229 -17.68 -36.52 26.56
N PRO A 230 -16.87 -37.37 25.89
CA PRO A 230 -16.24 -37.04 24.61
C PRO A 230 -17.23 -36.52 23.57
N ARG A 231 -16.87 -35.39 22.95
CA ARG A 231 -17.66 -34.76 21.89
C ARG A 231 -17.34 -35.43 20.56
N LYS A 232 -18.37 -35.82 19.80
CA LYS A 232 -18.18 -36.29 18.42
C LYS A 232 -18.05 -35.07 17.50
N ILE A 233 -16.82 -34.69 17.20
CA ILE A 233 -16.48 -33.55 16.35
C ILE A 233 -15.83 -34.10 15.08
N SER A 234 -16.25 -33.61 13.91
CA SER A 234 -15.59 -33.96 12.65
C SER A 234 -14.23 -33.29 12.49
N SER A 235 -13.44 -33.72 11.50
CA SER A 235 -12.09 -33.21 11.23
C SER A 235 -12.04 -31.71 10.93
N ASP A 236 -13.09 -31.19 10.30
CA ASP A 236 -13.20 -29.80 9.85
C ASP A 236 -13.99 -28.92 10.84
N GLU A 237 -14.54 -29.53 11.89
CA GLU A 237 -15.21 -28.80 12.95
C GLU A 237 -14.23 -28.43 14.08
N PHE A 238 -14.40 -27.22 14.60
CA PHE A 238 -13.65 -26.69 15.73
C PHE A 238 -14.61 -26.39 16.89
N ALA A 239 -14.36 -26.98 18.05
CA ALA A 239 -15.11 -26.70 19.26
C ALA A 239 -14.36 -25.67 20.12
N PHE A 240 -15.04 -24.57 20.41
CA PHE A 240 -14.57 -23.57 21.35
C PHE A 240 -14.85 -23.97 22.80
N GLN A 241 -14.16 -23.29 23.72
CA GLN A 241 -14.20 -23.57 25.15
C GLN A 241 -15.56 -23.23 25.78
N ASP A 242 -16.34 -22.35 25.14
CA ASP A 242 -17.71 -21.97 25.54
C ASP A 242 -18.79 -22.90 24.96
N GLY A 243 -18.39 -23.95 24.24
CA GLY A 243 -19.29 -24.95 23.67
C GLY A 243 -19.86 -24.61 22.29
N LEU A 244 -19.43 -23.49 21.68
CA LEU A 244 -19.69 -23.19 20.28
C LEU A 244 -18.88 -24.15 19.38
N VAL A 245 -19.53 -24.80 18.43
CA VAL A 245 -18.88 -25.63 17.40
C VAL A 245 -19.14 -25.02 16.04
N ILE A 246 -18.07 -24.85 15.25
CA ILE A 246 -18.13 -24.31 13.89
C ILE A 246 -17.41 -25.22 12.91
N ASP A 247 -17.89 -25.25 11.67
CA ASP A 247 -17.12 -25.80 10.54
C ASP A 247 -16.16 -24.72 10.02
N LEU A 248 -14.87 -25.04 9.97
CA LEU A 248 -13.81 -24.12 9.53
C LEU A 248 -13.89 -23.80 8.03
N ARG A 249 -14.39 -24.72 7.19
CA ARG A 249 -14.60 -24.48 5.76
C ARG A 249 -15.72 -23.46 5.55
N ASP A 250 -16.79 -23.58 6.33
CA ASP A 250 -17.88 -22.61 6.31
C ASP A 250 -17.41 -21.24 6.80
N LEU A 251 -16.54 -21.20 7.82
CA LEU A 251 -15.94 -19.97 8.33
C LEU A 251 -15.13 -19.25 7.23
N TYR A 252 -14.26 -19.98 6.54
CA TYR A 252 -13.39 -19.42 5.50
C TYR A 252 -14.13 -19.08 4.19
N SER A 253 -15.23 -19.78 3.89
CA SER A 253 -16.06 -19.50 2.73
C SER A 253 -17.13 -18.43 2.95
N GLY A 254 -17.25 -17.89 4.18
CA GLY A 254 -18.21 -16.84 4.53
C GLY A 254 -19.65 -17.33 4.62
N GLN A 255 -19.86 -18.62 4.90
CA GLN A 255 -21.18 -19.23 5.06
C GLN A 255 -21.67 -19.27 6.52
N VAL A 256 -20.84 -18.80 7.46
CA VAL A 256 -21.20 -18.63 8.87
C VAL A 256 -21.89 -17.29 9.07
N ASP A 257 -22.93 -17.27 9.93
CA ASP A 257 -23.68 -16.05 10.30
C ASP A 257 -22.76 -14.98 10.91
N ASP A 258 -22.93 -13.72 10.48
CA ASP A 258 -22.17 -12.55 10.93
C ASP A 258 -22.19 -12.39 12.47
N LEU A 259 -23.30 -12.74 13.13
CA LEU A 259 -23.39 -12.69 14.60
C LEU A 259 -22.47 -13.69 15.29
N VAL A 260 -22.31 -14.87 14.69
CA VAL A 260 -21.41 -15.93 15.20
C VAL A 260 -19.96 -15.53 14.95
N VAL A 261 -19.67 -14.94 13.80
CA VAL A 261 -18.34 -14.37 13.50
C VAL A 261 -17.98 -13.28 14.52
N GLU A 262 -18.90 -12.38 14.81
CA GLU A 262 -18.71 -11.31 15.80
C GLU A 262 -18.46 -11.89 17.21
N GLU A 263 -19.16 -12.96 17.60
CA GLU A 263 -18.96 -13.66 18.87
C GLU A 263 -17.55 -14.29 18.98
N ILE A 264 -17.10 -15.00 17.94
CA ILE A 264 -15.76 -15.60 17.88
C ILE A 264 -14.68 -14.52 17.99
N VAL A 265 -14.88 -13.42 17.27
CA VAL A 265 -13.94 -12.31 17.18
C VAL A 265 -13.85 -11.54 18.50
N LYS A 266 -14.98 -11.30 19.18
CA LYS A 266 -15.02 -10.59 20.46
C LYS A 266 -14.45 -11.42 21.61
N ASN A 267 -14.53 -12.75 21.53
CA ASN A 267 -13.98 -13.63 22.55
C ASN A 267 -12.50 -13.94 22.29
N GLN A 268 -11.61 -13.26 23.02
CA GLN A 268 -10.15 -13.41 22.87
C GLN A 268 -9.66 -14.85 23.09
N ASP A 269 -10.27 -15.62 23.99
CA ASP A 269 -9.85 -17.01 24.27
C ASP A 269 -10.19 -17.95 23.11
N ASN A 270 -11.35 -17.73 22.48
CA ASN A 270 -11.78 -18.48 21.31
C ASN A 270 -10.85 -18.18 20.12
N LEU A 271 -10.59 -16.90 19.87
CA LEU A 271 -9.74 -16.48 18.76
C LEU A 271 -8.28 -16.95 18.93
N LYS A 272 -7.73 -16.90 20.15
CA LYS A 272 -6.41 -17.48 20.46
C LYS A 272 -6.39 -18.99 20.20
N SER A 273 -7.41 -19.71 20.64
CA SER A 273 -7.50 -21.17 20.44
C SER A 273 -7.55 -21.53 18.96
N LEU A 274 -8.32 -20.78 18.16
CA LEU A 274 -8.39 -20.93 16.71
C LEU A 274 -7.04 -20.66 16.04
N VAL A 275 -6.35 -19.58 16.43
CA VAL A 275 -5.03 -19.25 15.88
C VAL A 275 -4.01 -20.36 16.17
N ILE A 276 -3.94 -20.84 17.41
CA ILE A 276 -2.99 -21.89 17.78
C ILE A 276 -3.31 -23.19 17.02
N ALA A 277 -4.58 -23.55 16.89
CA ALA A 277 -4.99 -24.75 16.15
C ALA A 277 -4.65 -24.69 14.66
N GLU A 278 -4.93 -23.58 13.99
CA GLU A 278 -4.63 -23.42 12.56
C GLU A 278 -3.14 -23.27 12.26
N MET A 279 -2.36 -22.71 13.20
CA MET A 279 -0.91 -22.72 13.10
C MET A 279 -0.36 -24.14 13.25
N ALA A 280 -0.84 -24.90 14.25
CA ALA A 280 -0.45 -26.30 14.44
C ALA A 280 -0.84 -27.19 13.24
N LYS A 281 -1.96 -26.92 12.56
CA LYS A 281 -2.38 -27.62 11.34
C LYS A 281 -1.65 -27.18 10.06
N GLY A 282 -0.86 -26.09 10.12
CA GLY A 282 -0.17 -25.50 8.96
C GLY A 282 -1.07 -24.69 8.01
N THR A 283 -2.32 -24.42 8.40
CA THR A 283 -3.35 -23.68 7.63
C THR A 283 -3.41 -22.19 7.99
N GLY A 284 -2.50 -21.68 8.81
CA GLY A 284 -2.48 -20.28 9.27
C GLY A 284 -2.50 -19.20 8.17
N ARG A 285 -2.14 -19.52 6.92
CA ARG A 285 -2.28 -18.61 5.78
C ARG A 285 -3.74 -18.34 5.41
N ASP A 286 -4.62 -19.33 5.52
CA ASP A 286 -6.03 -19.16 5.17
C ASP A 286 -6.79 -18.46 6.30
N LEU A 287 -6.44 -18.74 7.56
CA LEU A 287 -6.89 -17.93 8.69
C LEU A 287 -6.47 -16.46 8.56
N GLN A 288 -5.23 -16.17 8.12
CA GLN A 288 -4.78 -14.80 7.91
C GLN A 288 -5.61 -14.09 6.84
N LYS A 289 -5.86 -14.72 5.69
CA LYS A 289 -6.70 -14.14 4.63
C LYS A 289 -8.12 -13.87 5.14
N TRP A 290 -8.67 -14.79 5.92
CA TRP A 290 -9.99 -14.61 6.53
C TRP A 290 -9.97 -13.44 7.52
N LEU A 291 -9.01 -13.38 8.43
CA LEU A 291 -8.87 -12.26 9.37
C LEU A 291 -8.74 -10.93 8.62
N ASP A 292 -7.91 -10.87 7.57
CA ASP A 292 -7.75 -9.69 6.71
C ASP A 292 -9.06 -9.31 6.00
N SER A 293 -9.90 -10.29 5.62
CA SER A 293 -11.23 -10.04 5.06
C SER A 293 -12.21 -9.46 6.09
N GLN A 294 -12.14 -9.93 7.34
CA GLN A 294 -12.89 -9.37 8.47
C GLN A 294 -12.38 -7.98 8.86
N GLN A 295 -11.15 -7.62 8.48
CA GLN A 295 -10.62 -6.25 8.54
C GLN A 295 -11.11 -5.33 7.42
N SER A 296 -12.26 -5.61 6.84
CA SER A 296 -12.96 -4.62 6.02
C SER A 296 -14.02 -3.83 6.81
N PRO A 297 -13.74 -3.18 7.98
CA PRO A 297 -14.56 -2.06 8.35
C PRO A 297 -14.44 -1.02 7.22
N LYS A 298 -15.55 -0.30 6.96
CA LYS A 298 -15.50 0.88 6.09
C LYS A 298 -14.37 1.75 6.61
N THR A 299 -13.27 1.83 5.86
CA THR A 299 -12.10 2.66 6.18
C THR A 299 -12.61 4.01 6.70
N GLU A 300 -12.01 4.63 7.73
CA GLU A 300 -12.47 5.94 8.26
C GLU A 300 -12.78 6.96 7.14
N LEU A 301 -12.03 6.87 6.05
CA LEU A 301 -12.19 7.58 4.79
C LEU A 301 -13.60 7.43 4.18
N ASN A 302 -14.20 6.25 4.24
CA ASN A 302 -15.47 5.85 3.64
C ASN A 302 -16.65 5.87 4.62
N LEU A 303 -16.46 6.32 5.88
CA LEU A 303 -17.56 6.53 6.80
C LEU A 303 -18.56 7.56 6.25
N SER A 304 -19.85 7.34 6.48
CA SER A 304 -20.88 8.29 6.04
C SER A 304 -20.67 9.64 6.70
N ARG A 305 -20.78 10.72 5.92
CA ARG A 305 -20.69 12.10 6.40
C ARG A 305 -22.09 12.58 6.76
N PRO A 306 -22.42 12.71 8.06
CA PRO A 306 -23.77 13.00 8.50
C PRO A 306 -24.17 14.43 8.17
N ASP A 307 -25.45 14.62 7.84
CA ASP A 307 -26.08 15.94 7.77
C ASP A 307 -27.18 16.03 8.82
N MET A 308 -26.89 16.72 9.92
CA MET A 308 -27.77 16.78 11.09
C MET A 308 -29.08 17.46 10.73
N GLY A 309 -30.14 16.67 10.63
CA GLY A 309 -31.48 17.12 10.24
C GLY A 309 -31.58 17.58 8.78
N GLY A 310 -30.65 17.21 7.89
CA GLY A 310 -30.65 17.62 6.49
C GLY A 310 -30.40 19.12 6.25
N LYS A 311 -29.96 19.84 7.29
CA LYS A 311 -29.91 21.31 7.29
C LYS A 311 -28.86 21.87 6.33
N ALA A 312 -27.69 21.23 6.21
CA ALA A 312 -26.66 21.73 5.30
C ALA A 312 -27.08 21.54 3.84
N GLN A 313 -27.68 20.38 3.50
CA GLN A 313 -28.22 20.10 2.18
C GLN A 313 -29.31 21.11 1.79
N GLU A 314 -30.26 21.41 2.69
CA GLU A 314 -31.30 22.41 2.48
C GLU A 314 -30.70 23.80 2.19
N LEU A 315 -29.76 24.25 3.02
CA LEU A 315 -29.13 25.56 2.90
C LEU A 315 -28.28 25.70 1.63
N VAL A 316 -27.58 24.65 1.21
CA VAL A 316 -26.85 24.64 -0.08
C VAL A 316 -27.82 24.75 -1.25
N THR A 317 -28.90 23.96 -1.23
CA THR A 317 -29.94 24.00 -2.28
C THR A 317 -30.58 25.39 -2.37
N ARG A 318 -30.90 25.98 -1.22
CA ARG A 318 -31.46 27.33 -1.12
C ARG A 318 -30.48 28.41 -1.61
N LEU A 319 -29.18 28.27 -1.30
CA LEU A 319 -28.14 29.16 -1.83
C LEU A 319 -28.01 29.06 -3.35
N LEU A 320 -28.04 27.84 -3.91
CA LEU A 320 -27.99 27.64 -5.37
C LEU A 320 -29.17 28.34 -6.06
N MET A 321 -30.39 28.09 -5.58
CA MET A 321 -31.59 28.74 -6.12
C MET A 321 -31.51 30.27 -6.02
N ARG A 322 -30.99 30.82 -4.91
CA ARG A 322 -30.86 32.27 -4.74
C ARG A 322 -29.79 32.90 -5.63
N LEU A 323 -28.66 32.22 -5.82
CA LEU A 323 -27.62 32.68 -6.73
C LEU A 323 -28.10 32.68 -8.19
N GLU A 324 -29.07 31.82 -8.53
CA GLU A 324 -29.73 31.82 -9.84
C GLU A 324 -30.82 32.88 -10.00
N ALA A 325 -31.70 33.04 -8.99
CA ALA A 325 -32.89 33.91 -9.07
C ALA A 325 -32.60 35.40 -8.86
N ASN A 326 -31.42 35.77 -8.33
CA ASN A 326 -31.01 37.14 -7.99
C ASN A 326 -32.03 37.91 -7.12
N ASP A 327 -32.82 37.17 -6.35
CA ASP A 327 -33.91 37.67 -5.52
C ASP A 327 -33.41 38.21 -4.17
N LYS A 328 -34.05 39.26 -3.64
CA LYS A 328 -33.53 40.13 -2.56
C LYS A 328 -34.19 39.97 -1.19
N GLU A 329 -35.18 39.08 -1.03
CA GLU A 329 -35.99 39.01 0.22
C GLU A 329 -35.21 38.59 1.49
N GLU A 330 -34.04 37.96 1.35
CA GLU A 330 -33.21 37.48 2.47
C GLU A 330 -31.73 37.77 2.16
N PRO A 331 -30.94 38.31 3.08
CA PRO A 331 -29.52 38.54 2.85
C PRO A 331 -28.77 37.23 2.61
N LEU A 332 -28.00 37.12 1.52
CA LEU A 332 -27.17 35.92 1.25
C LEU A 332 -26.25 35.57 2.42
N ASP A 333 -25.80 36.57 3.17
CA ASP A 333 -24.89 36.39 4.29
C ASP A 333 -25.53 35.70 5.50
N SER A 334 -26.86 35.81 5.69
CA SER A 334 -27.57 35.05 6.74
C SER A 334 -27.62 33.56 6.41
N ILE A 335 -27.88 33.22 5.14
CA ILE A 335 -27.90 31.83 4.67
C ILE A 335 -26.50 31.23 4.75
N ARG A 336 -25.46 31.98 4.34
CA ARG A 336 -24.05 31.56 4.47
C ARG A 336 -23.63 31.33 5.92
N LEU A 337 -24.01 32.23 6.84
CA LEU A 337 -23.73 32.05 8.26
C LEU A 337 -24.39 30.76 8.79
N SER A 338 -25.67 30.56 8.49
CA SER A 338 -26.41 29.35 8.89
C SER A 338 -25.77 28.08 8.31
N LEU A 339 -25.26 28.15 7.07
CA LEU A 339 -24.59 27.02 6.43
C LEU A 339 -23.27 26.67 7.13
N ARG A 340 -22.49 27.68 7.54
CA ARG A 340 -21.25 27.48 8.28
C ARG A 340 -21.50 26.81 9.64
N GLU A 341 -22.53 27.25 10.36
CA GLU A 341 -22.95 26.62 11.62
C GLU A 341 -23.38 25.16 11.41
N ALA A 342 -24.12 24.86 10.33
CA ALA A 342 -24.52 23.50 10.00
C ALA A 342 -23.29 22.63 9.68
N HIS A 343 -22.34 23.14 8.90
CA HIS A 343 -21.07 22.45 8.61
C HIS A 343 -20.27 22.17 9.88
N GLN A 344 -20.15 23.14 10.79
CA GLN A 344 -19.43 22.97 12.04
C GLN A 344 -20.06 21.87 12.91
N LYS A 345 -21.40 21.86 13.03
CA LYS A 345 -22.13 20.80 13.77
C LYS A 345 -21.91 19.42 13.16
N ASN A 346 -22.01 19.32 11.83
CA ASN A 346 -21.82 18.07 11.11
C ASN A 346 -20.37 17.55 11.27
N LEU A 347 -19.38 18.44 11.21
CA LEU A 347 -17.97 18.10 11.41
C LEU A 347 -17.69 17.64 12.85
N SER A 348 -18.22 18.31 13.86
CA SER A 348 -18.06 17.91 15.27
C SER A 348 -18.66 16.53 15.54
N PHE A 349 -19.86 16.27 15.02
CA PHE A 349 -20.49 14.96 15.14
C PHE A 349 -19.67 13.88 14.43
N PHE A 350 -19.23 14.14 13.18
CA PHE A 350 -18.40 13.20 12.44
C PHE A 350 -17.08 12.91 13.16
N ALA A 351 -16.39 13.92 13.68
CA ALA A 351 -15.15 13.74 14.44
C ALA A 351 -15.37 12.89 15.69
N GLN A 352 -16.52 13.01 16.35
CA GLN A 352 -16.88 12.13 17.47
C GLN A 352 -17.14 10.69 17.00
N THR A 353 -17.85 10.50 15.89
CA THR A 353 -18.05 9.17 15.30
C THR A 353 -16.74 8.49 14.92
N VAL A 354 -15.83 9.22 14.26
CA VAL A 354 -14.50 8.70 13.91
C VAL A 354 -13.71 8.34 15.16
N ARG A 355 -13.76 9.17 16.21
CA ARG A 355 -13.07 8.87 17.48
C ARG A 355 -13.62 7.60 18.14
N ASN A 356 -14.93 7.45 18.21
CA ASN A 356 -15.55 6.24 18.74
C ASN A 356 -15.18 5.00 17.91
N HIS A 357 -15.14 5.13 16.58
CA HIS A 357 -14.74 4.05 15.68
C HIS A 357 -13.25 3.70 15.82
N LEU A 358 -12.38 4.69 15.97
CA LEU A 358 -10.96 4.50 16.26
C LEU A 358 -10.75 3.80 17.60
N ASP A 359 -11.53 4.13 18.62
CA ASP A 359 -11.47 3.46 19.92
C ASP A 359 -11.88 1.98 19.79
N GLU A 360 -12.93 1.67 19.02
CA GLU A 360 -13.34 0.29 18.68
C GLU A 360 -12.27 -0.48 17.88
N VAL A 361 -11.72 0.15 16.83
CA VAL A 361 -10.68 -0.45 15.96
C VAL A 361 -9.34 -0.59 16.69
N SER A 362 -9.00 0.29 17.63
CA SER A 362 -7.76 0.21 18.42
C SER A 362 -7.75 -1.00 19.36
N CYS A 363 -8.92 -1.43 19.85
CA CYS A 363 -9.09 -2.69 20.58
C CYS A 363 -8.75 -3.91 19.70
N PHE A 364 -9.02 -3.81 18.40
CA PHE A 364 -8.74 -4.83 17.39
C PHE A 364 -7.30 -4.78 16.83
N GLY A 365 -6.77 -3.58 16.61
CA GLY A 365 -5.42 -3.33 16.08
C GLY A 365 -4.31 -3.64 17.08
N SER A 366 -4.57 -3.45 18.38
CA SER A 366 -3.67 -3.93 19.45
C SER A 366 -3.59 -5.46 19.47
N PHE A 367 -4.69 -6.16 19.19
CA PHE A 367 -4.73 -7.61 19.06
C PHE A 367 -4.02 -8.12 17.80
N GLN A 368 -4.15 -7.45 16.66
CA GLN A 368 -3.38 -7.80 15.46
C GLN A 368 -1.90 -7.44 15.52
N ARG A 369 -1.52 -6.36 16.23
CA ARG A 369 -0.10 -6.14 16.57
C ARG A 369 0.41 -7.28 17.42
N ASN A 370 -0.40 -7.83 18.33
CA ASN A 370 -0.06 -9.04 19.07
C ASN A 370 -0.04 -10.31 18.20
N ILE A 371 -0.77 -10.39 17.07
CA ILE A 371 -0.69 -11.49 16.08
C ILE A 371 0.54 -11.35 15.15
N ARG A 372 0.88 -10.12 14.71
CA ARG A 372 2.13 -9.87 13.97
C ARG A 372 3.34 -10.02 14.87
N PHE A 373 3.25 -9.55 16.13
CA PHE A 373 4.19 -9.93 17.17
C PHE A 373 4.19 -11.44 17.30
N ALA A 374 3.07 -12.16 17.42
CA ALA A 374 3.04 -13.64 17.46
C ALA A 374 3.77 -14.32 16.27
N ARG A 375 3.96 -13.62 15.14
CA ARG A 375 4.73 -14.05 13.96
C ARG A 375 6.22 -13.68 13.99
N THR A 376 6.59 -12.56 14.61
CA THR A 376 8.00 -12.10 14.78
C THR A 376 8.55 -12.30 16.20
N SER A 377 7.70 -12.78 17.07
CA SER A 377 7.80 -13.02 18.48
C SER A 377 6.80 -14.15 18.65
N SER A 378 7.25 -15.36 18.30
CA SER A 378 6.69 -16.61 18.82
C SER A 378 6.03 -16.31 20.17
N LEU A 379 4.81 -16.83 20.44
CA LEU A 379 4.31 -17.02 21.82
C LEU A 379 5.54 -17.11 22.72
N ASP A 380 5.80 -16.19 23.67
CA ASP A 380 7.10 -16.03 24.38
C ASP A 380 7.62 -17.40 24.90
N PHE A 381 8.27 -18.10 23.98
CA PHE A 381 8.51 -19.53 23.85
C PHE A 381 9.24 -19.61 22.50
N ASP A 382 10.54 -19.37 22.54
CA ASP A 382 11.43 -19.42 21.37
C ASP A 382 11.30 -20.79 20.70
N PHE A 383 10.54 -20.89 19.61
CA PHE A 383 10.39 -22.12 18.82
C PHE A 383 11.46 -22.28 17.74
N THR A 384 12.44 -21.37 17.64
CA THR A 384 13.56 -21.51 16.71
C THR A 384 14.89 -21.28 17.43
N GLY A 385 15.40 -22.34 18.05
CA GLY A 385 16.85 -22.43 18.27
C GLY A 385 17.54 -22.53 16.91
N GLU A 386 18.13 -21.44 16.44
CA GLU A 386 19.17 -21.50 15.41
C GLU A 386 20.32 -22.38 15.94
N ARG A 387 20.30 -23.66 15.58
CA ARG A 387 21.53 -24.46 15.50
C ARG A 387 21.86 -24.65 14.02
N SER A 388 22.83 -23.86 13.57
CA SER A 388 23.69 -24.20 12.45
C SER A 388 24.08 -25.67 12.53
N ILE A 389 23.52 -26.49 11.66
CA ILE A 389 24.08 -27.79 11.34
C ILE A 389 25.24 -27.51 10.38
N GLY A 390 26.43 -27.35 10.95
CA GLY A 390 27.67 -27.45 10.22
C GLY A 390 27.88 -28.90 9.78
N TYR A 391 27.64 -29.18 8.50
CA TYR A 391 28.28 -30.31 7.85
C TYR A 391 29.60 -29.81 7.25
N ALA A 392 30.68 -30.19 7.93
CA ALA A 392 32.02 -30.15 7.38
C ALA A 392 32.10 -31.13 6.20
N TYR A 393 32.37 -30.59 5.02
CA TYR A 393 33.11 -31.29 3.98
C TYR A 393 34.27 -30.39 3.57
N ASP A 394 35.48 -30.85 3.87
CA ASP A 394 36.74 -30.34 3.35
C ASP A 394 36.75 -30.46 1.82
N VAL A 395 36.88 -29.33 1.12
CA VAL A 395 37.55 -29.24 -0.19
C VAL A 395 38.26 -27.89 -0.28
N GLU A 396 39.46 -27.95 -0.83
CA GLU A 396 40.58 -27.02 -0.82
C GLU A 396 40.35 -25.68 -1.56
N GLU A 397 41.09 -24.67 -1.07
CA GLU A 397 41.76 -23.56 -1.78
C GLU A 397 41.11 -22.90 -3.03
N ASP A 398 40.82 -21.60 -2.93
CA ASP A 398 41.66 -20.60 -3.64
C ASP A 398 41.31 -19.15 -3.22
N GLU A 399 42.37 -18.43 -2.85
CA GLU A 399 42.41 -16.98 -2.64
C GLU A 399 42.37 -16.25 -4.00
N ASP A 400 41.57 -15.19 -4.15
CA ASP A 400 42.07 -13.89 -4.61
C ASP A 400 41.02 -12.76 -4.73
N ALA A 401 41.45 -11.59 -4.24
CA ALA A 401 41.17 -10.21 -4.72
C ALA A 401 39.78 -9.52 -4.51
N ALA A 402 39.67 -8.88 -3.33
CA ALA A 402 39.39 -7.45 -3.09
C ALA A 402 38.51 -6.58 -4.04
N ALA A 403 37.41 -6.02 -3.50
CA ALA A 403 37.17 -4.56 -3.34
C ALA A 403 35.79 -4.24 -2.67
N PRO A 404 35.63 -3.10 -1.97
CA PRO A 404 34.64 -2.91 -0.89
C PRO A 404 33.36 -2.14 -1.31
N LEU A 405 32.22 -2.50 -0.70
CA LEU A 405 30.96 -1.72 -0.75
C LEU A 405 30.70 -0.99 0.58
N PRO A 406 30.02 0.18 0.56
CA PRO A 406 30.10 1.18 1.63
C PRO A 406 29.13 0.95 2.79
N SER A 407 29.65 1.22 3.99
CA SER A 407 28.96 1.32 5.27
C SER A 407 27.78 2.31 5.28
N ILE A 408 26.57 1.83 5.60
CA ILE A 408 25.46 2.67 6.09
C ILE A 408 24.78 1.94 7.26
N LEU A 409 24.49 2.71 8.32
CA LEU A 409 23.83 2.37 9.60
C LEU A 409 24.76 1.99 10.78
N LYS A 410 25.56 2.95 11.25
CA LYS A 410 25.83 3.08 12.68
C LYS A 410 24.67 3.84 13.32
N LEU A 411 23.80 3.13 14.05
CA LEU A 411 22.82 3.74 14.95
C LEU A 411 23.42 3.72 16.36
N ASP A 412 23.92 4.88 16.80
CA ASP A 412 24.50 5.04 18.13
C ASP A 412 23.42 4.87 19.21
N LYS A 413 23.73 3.97 20.15
CA LYS A 413 23.01 3.75 21.40
C LYS A 413 23.43 4.83 22.40
N SER A 414 22.48 5.65 22.85
CA SER A 414 22.53 6.25 24.18
C SER A 414 21.11 6.44 24.72
N PHE A 415 20.64 5.41 25.41
CA PHE A 415 19.49 5.49 26.31
C PHE A 415 19.99 5.95 27.68
N SER A 416 19.33 6.95 28.25
CA SER A 416 19.22 7.10 29.70
C SER A 416 17.77 7.44 30.04
N PRO A 417 17.22 6.92 31.16
CA PRO A 417 15.78 6.78 31.38
C PRO A 417 15.22 7.97 32.15
N HIS A 418 14.08 8.51 31.69
CA HIS A 418 12.96 8.99 32.51
C HIS A 418 11.99 9.82 31.65
N GLY A 419 10.71 9.43 31.69
CA GLY A 419 9.61 10.24 31.19
C GLY A 419 8.65 9.43 30.32
N ASP A 420 7.64 8.85 30.96
CA ASP A 420 6.41 8.38 30.31
C ASP A 420 5.82 9.51 29.45
N LYS A 421 6.11 9.47 28.16
CA LYS A 421 5.28 10.10 27.13
C LYS A 421 5.12 9.06 26.05
N ALA A 422 3.93 8.46 26.01
CA ALA A 422 3.46 7.76 24.84
C ALA A 422 3.80 8.59 23.60
N ALA A 423 4.52 8.00 22.65
CA ALA A 423 4.75 8.60 21.35
C ALA A 423 3.38 9.08 20.80
N PRO A 424 3.28 10.32 20.28
CA PRO A 424 2.01 10.81 19.76
C PRO A 424 1.62 9.90 18.59
N ALA A 425 0.53 9.16 18.74
CA ALA A 425 -0.13 8.54 17.61
C ALA A 425 -0.40 9.65 16.57
N ASP A 426 0.01 9.43 15.32
CA ASP A 426 -0.24 10.30 14.17
C ASP A 426 -1.66 10.89 14.26
N LYS A 427 -1.77 12.20 14.51
CA LYS A 427 -3.05 12.93 14.43
C LYS A 427 -3.40 13.17 12.95
N LEU A 428 -3.64 12.09 12.21
CA LEU A 428 -4.24 12.17 10.88
C LEU A 428 -5.65 12.75 11.03
N GLY A 429 -5.87 13.94 10.46
CA GLY A 429 -7.21 14.53 10.37
C GLY A 429 -7.97 13.91 9.20
N CYS A 430 -9.27 13.66 9.35
CA CYS A 430 -10.11 13.33 8.19
C CYS A 430 -10.61 14.61 7.50
N THR A 431 -10.70 14.61 6.17
CA THR A 431 -11.48 15.65 5.47
C THR A 431 -12.98 15.34 5.57
N PHE A 432 -13.83 16.34 5.38
CA PHE A 432 -15.27 16.11 5.26
C PHE A 432 -15.65 15.47 3.91
N LEU A 433 -14.72 15.37 2.96
CA LEU A 433 -14.88 14.57 1.74
C LEU A 433 -14.50 13.10 1.99
N PRO A 434 -15.35 12.13 1.61
CA PRO A 434 -14.99 10.72 1.70
C PRO A 434 -13.76 10.38 0.85
N GLY A 435 -12.91 9.48 1.32
CA GLY A 435 -11.73 9.00 0.59
C GLY A 435 -10.42 9.76 0.87
N PHE A 436 -10.46 10.94 1.53
CA PHE A 436 -9.27 11.80 1.66
C PHE A 436 -8.81 12.06 3.12
N ARG A 437 -7.48 12.12 3.27
CA ARG A 437 -6.73 12.36 4.52
C ARG A 437 -6.16 13.77 4.61
N ARG A 438 -6.02 14.25 5.84
CA ARG A 438 -5.34 15.49 6.22
C ARG A 438 -4.13 15.18 7.10
N ARG A 439 -3.07 15.98 6.92
CA ARG A 439 -1.89 15.95 7.77
C ARG A 439 -1.60 17.37 8.27
N PRO A 440 -2.21 17.78 9.40
CA PRO A 440 -2.13 19.17 9.86
C PRO A 440 -0.69 19.61 10.22
N ASP A 441 0.20 18.66 10.50
CA ASP A 441 1.53 18.94 11.04
C ASP A 441 2.62 19.17 9.96
N GLY A 442 2.28 19.06 8.67
CA GLY A 442 3.22 19.28 7.56
C GLY A 442 3.20 20.72 7.04
N PHE A 443 4.32 21.47 7.19
CA PHE A 443 4.52 22.76 6.52
C PHE A 443 4.22 22.63 5.01
N ASN A 444 3.34 23.48 4.47
CA ASN A 444 2.90 23.52 3.06
C ASN A 444 2.13 22.30 2.52
N SER A 445 1.59 21.43 3.37
CA SER A 445 0.87 20.23 2.92
C SER A 445 -0.62 20.46 2.56
N GLU A 446 -1.18 21.63 2.89
CA GLU A 446 -2.58 21.97 2.62
C GLU A 446 -2.70 23.38 2.02
N PHE A 447 -3.63 23.59 1.09
CA PHE A 447 -3.96 24.91 0.56
C PHE A 447 -5.27 25.42 1.18
N THR A 448 -5.20 26.59 1.82
CA THR A 448 -6.36 27.23 2.44
C THR A 448 -6.69 28.55 1.77
N GLY A 449 -7.96 28.94 1.83
CA GLY A 449 -8.45 30.19 1.26
C GLY A 449 -9.93 30.38 1.54
N VAL A 450 -10.52 31.42 0.96
CA VAL A 450 -11.94 31.76 1.19
C VAL A 450 -12.85 30.96 0.25
N CYS A 451 -13.75 30.17 0.81
CA CYS A 451 -14.73 29.40 0.06
C CYS A 451 -15.65 30.31 -0.78
N MET A 452 -15.81 30.02 -2.09
CA MET A 452 -16.67 30.85 -2.95
C MET A 452 -18.17 30.77 -2.58
N LEU A 453 -18.61 29.67 -1.95
CA LEU A 453 -20.01 29.44 -1.56
C LEU A 453 -20.34 30.03 -0.18
N CYS A 454 -19.76 29.47 0.88
CA CYS A 454 -20.07 29.84 2.27
C CYS A 454 -19.21 30.98 2.84
N LYS A 455 -18.17 31.42 2.12
CA LYS A 455 -17.23 32.49 2.51
C LYS A 455 -16.42 32.21 3.78
N GLU A 456 -16.34 30.95 4.20
CA GLU A 456 -15.43 30.51 5.27
C GLU A 456 -13.99 30.37 4.77
N HIS A 457 -13.02 30.71 5.63
CA HIS A 457 -11.61 30.45 5.35
C HIS A 457 -11.26 29.02 5.77
N ALA A 458 -11.04 28.12 4.80
CA ALA A 458 -10.85 26.70 5.04
C ALA A 458 -9.94 26.09 3.96
N ILE A 459 -9.68 24.78 4.05
CA ILE A 459 -9.05 24.05 2.95
C ILE A 459 -9.96 24.15 1.73
N LEU A 460 -9.38 24.56 0.61
CA LEU A 460 -10.13 24.64 -0.64
C LEU A 460 -10.12 23.29 -1.37
N THR A 461 -11.11 23.12 -2.20
CA THR A 461 -11.36 21.93 -3.00
C THR A 461 -11.62 22.36 -4.43
N ILE A 462 -10.94 21.68 -5.37
CA ILE A 462 -11.19 21.81 -6.80
C ILE A 462 -12.35 20.89 -7.16
N LEU A 463 -13.41 21.42 -7.77
CA LEU A 463 -14.52 20.60 -8.27
C LEU A 463 -14.19 20.06 -9.66
N THR A 464 -14.45 18.77 -9.86
CA THR A 464 -14.45 18.18 -11.19
C THR A 464 -15.86 18.19 -11.77
N LYS A 465 -15.95 18.34 -13.09
CA LYS A 465 -17.19 18.41 -13.83
C LYS A 465 -17.18 17.45 -15.01
N SER A 466 -18.37 17.14 -15.51
CA SER A 466 -18.51 16.44 -16.78
C SER A 466 -17.93 17.28 -17.91
N PRO A 467 -17.10 16.68 -18.79
CA PRO A 467 -16.63 17.38 -19.97
C PRO A 467 -17.80 17.67 -20.92
N PRO A 468 -17.68 18.72 -21.76
CA PRO A 468 -18.69 19.05 -22.77
C PRO A 468 -18.95 17.87 -23.70
N GLU A 469 -20.17 17.80 -24.25
CA GLU A 469 -20.59 16.77 -25.21
C GLU A 469 -20.02 17.05 -26.61
N MET A 470 -18.70 17.03 -26.72
CA MET A 470 -17.96 17.12 -27.97
C MET A 470 -17.32 15.77 -28.30
N ILE A 471 -17.22 15.47 -29.60
CA ILE A 471 -16.58 14.26 -30.11
C ILE A 471 -15.49 14.70 -31.08
N THR A 472 -14.24 14.60 -30.63
CA THR A 472 -13.07 14.75 -31.47
C THR A 472 -12.77 13.43 -32.16
N SER A 473 -12.60 13.46 -33.49
CA SER A 473 -12.25 12.28 -34.27
C SER A 473 -10.93 11.67 -33.79
N GLY A 474 -10.91 10.35 -33.58
CA GLY A 474 -9.73 9.61 -33.10
C GLY A 474 -9.44 9.79 -31.60
N PHE A 475 -10.25 10.54 -30.85
CA PHE A 475 -10.08 10.68 -29.41
C PHE A 475 -10.58 9.43 -28.66
N PRO A 476 -9.92 8.97 -27.57
CA PRO A 476 -10.30 7.73 -26.89
C PRO A 476 -11.73 7.72 -26.40
N ALA A 477 -12.45 6.63 -26.65
CA ALA A 477 -13.84 6.44 -26.23
C ALA A 477 -13.97 6.30 -24.69
N LYS A 478 -15.17 6.57 -24.15
CA LYS A 478 -15.47 6.39 -22.72
C LYS A 478 -15.20 4.92 -22.34
N GLY A 479 -14.51 4.70 -21.21
CA GLY A 479 -14.15 3.37 -20.73
C GLY A 479 -13.03 2.66 -21.50
N ALA A 480 -12.39 3.31 -22.48
CA ALA A 480 -11.38 2.66 -23.31
C ALA A 480 -10.08 2.31 -22.58
N GLY A 481 -9.75 3.00 -21.48
CA GLY A 481 -8.48 2.81 -20.77
C GLY A 481 -7.25 2.96 -21.69
N ALA A 482 -7.29 3.92 -22.61
CA ALA A 482 -6.26 4.07 -23.64
C ALA A 482 -4.94 4.57 -23.02
N PRO A 483 -3.80 3.95 -23.36
CA PRO A 483 -2.49 4.47 -22.95
C PRO A 483 -2.18 5.79 -23.67
N LEU A 484 -1.56 6.73 -22.95
CA LEU A 484 -1.13 8.01 -23.49
C LEU A 484 0.36 8.00 -23.81
N ALA A 485 0.69 8.22 -25.07
CA ALA A 485 2.05 8.48 -25.51
C ALA A 485 2.58 9.82 -24.97
N PHE A 486 1.73 10.84 -24.90
CA PHE A 486 2.11 12.21 -24.55
C PHE A 486 1.07 12.86 -23.63
N PRO A 487 0.99 12.45 -22.33
CA PRO A 487 -0.06 12.94 -21.43
C PRO A 487 -0.10 14.47 -21.30
N LEU A 488 1.04 15.16 -21.32
CA LEU A 488 1.09 16.62 -21.17
C LEU A 488 0.53 17.38 -22.39
N ALA A 489 0.42 16.73 -23.55
CA ALA A 489 -0.09 17.35 -24.78
C ALA A 489 -1.61 17.24 -24.92
N MET A 490 -2.28 16.47 -24.07
CA MET A 490 -3.69 16.12 -24.21
C MET A 490 -4.65 17.18 -23.65
N SER A 491 -4.15 18.17 -22.91
CA SER A 491 -5.03 19.16 -22.29
C SER A 491 -5.74 20.06 -23.30
N SER A 492 -5.33 20.08 -24.58
CA SER A 492 -5.93 20.88 -25.66
C SER A 492 -7.29 20.37 -26.15
N PHE A 493 -7.67 19.13 -25.84
CA PHE A 493 -8.95 18.55 -26.23
C PHE A 493 -10.08 18.93 -25.28
N ALA A 494 -11.26 19.23 -25.83
CA ALA A 494 -12.43 19.66 -25.05
C ALA A 494 -12.90 18.57 -24.07
N GLU A 495 -12.71 17.30 -24.42
CA GLU A 495 -13.02 16.14 -23.59
C GLU A 495 -12.20 16.07 -22.29
N THR A 496 -11.11 16.85 -22.19
CA THR A 496 -10.29 16.98 -20.99
C THR A 496 -10.66 18.20 -20.13
N ASP A 497 -11.65 18.99 -20.54
CA ASP A 497 -12.20 20.10 -19.74
C ASP A 497 -13.08 19.57 -18.59
N ILE A 498 -12.42 19.06 -17.55
CA ILE A 498 -13.06 18.44 -16.39
C ILE A 498 -12.99 19.29 -15.13
N ILE A 499 -12.41 20.50 -15.16
CA ILE A 499 -12.20 21.33 -13.96
C ILE A 499 -13.19 22.48 -13.97
N SER A 500 -14.02 22.59 -12.92
CA SER A 500 -14.90 23.73 -12.73
C SER A 500 -14.10 24.98 -12.33
N PHE A 501 -14.60 26.16 -12.66
CA PHE A 501 -14.05 27.43 -12.17
C PHE A 501 -14.38 27.69 -10.70
N PHE A 502 -15.33 26.94 -10.12
CA PHE A 502 -15.81 27.15 -8.77
C PHE A 502 -15.00 26.32 -7.76
N VAL A 503 -14.27 27.00 -6.85
CA VAL A 503 -13.56 26.37 -5.72
C VAL A 503 -14.24 26.69 -4.40
N CYS A 504 -14.32 25.72 -3.51
CA CYS A 504 -15.03 25.85 -2.23
C CYS A 504 -14.41 24.98 -1.15
N CYS A 505 -14.87 25.10 0.09
CA CYS A 505 -14.41 24.23 1.18
C CYS A 505 -14.94 22.79 1.02
N ASP A 506 -14.30 21.83 1.68
CA ASP A 506 -14.63 20.41 1.59
C ASP A 506 -16.08 20.06 2.00
N PRO A 507 -16.69 20.64 3.07
CA PRO A 507 -18.13 20.49 3.31
C PRO A 507 -19.00 20.96 2.16
N CYS A 508 -18.77 22.17 1.63
CA CYS A 508 -19.56 22.69 0.52
C CYS A 508 -19.42 21.80 -0.71
N ALA A 509 -18.20 21.36 -1.03
CA ALA A 509 -17.93 20.48 -2.16
C ALA A 509 -18.72 19.17 -2.06
N LEU A 510 -18.81 18.55 -0.88
CA LEU A 510 -19.59 17.34 -0.68
C LEU A 510 -21.05 17.49 -1.15
N TYR A 511 -21.71 18.59 -0.75
CA TYR A 511 -23.12 18.82 -1.11
C TYR A 511 -23.27 19.24 -2.58
N LEU A 512 -22.30 19.95 -3.16
CA LEU A 512 -22.31 20.26 -4.60
C LEU A 512 -22.14 19.01 -5.46
N VAL A 513 -21.28 18.07 -5.05
CA VAL A 513 -21.15 16.75 -5.70
C VAL A 513 -22.45 15.95 -5.56
N LYS A 514 -23.07 15.91 -4.36
CA LYS A 514 -24.37 15.24 -4.14
C LYS A 514 -25.49 15.81 -5.02
N ASN A 515 -25.50 17.13 -5.22
CA ASN A 515 -26.47 17.80 -6.09
C ASN A 515 -26.11 17.76 -7.57
N CYS A 516 -24.92 17.25 -7.92
CA CYS A 516 -24.38 17.21 -9.28
C CYS A 516 -24.41 18.57 -10.00
N THR A 517 -24.32 19.68 -9.26
CA THR A 517 -24.39 21.03 -9.84
C THR A 517 -23.52 22.03 -9.07
N SER A 518 -23.01 23.03 -9.78
CA SER A 518 -22.30 24.18 -9.19
C SER A 518 -23.10 25.47 -9.36
N PRO A 519 -22.78 26.56 -8.64
CA PRO A 519 -23.38 27.88 -8.89
C PRO A 519 -23.14 28.42 -10.32
N LEU A 520 -22.18 27.83 -11.05
CA LEU A 520 -21.89 28.15 -12.44
C LEU A 520 -22.58 27.19 -13.43
N LYS A 521 -23.51 26.35 -12.95
CA LYS A 521 -24.26 25.36 -13.72
C LYS A 521 -23.41 24.27 -14.37
N ASP A 522 -22.20 24.03 -13.84
CA ASP A 522 -21.41 22.88 -14.23
C ASP A 522 -22.05 21.61 -13.64
N VAL A 523 -22.09 20.52 -14.41
CA VAL A 523 -22.49 19.19 -13.90
C VAL A 523 -21.32 18.62 -13.11
N VAL A 524 -21.34 18.79 -11.78
CA VAL A 524 -20.27 18.38 -10.87
C VAL A 524 -20.23 16.85 -10.77
N THR A 525 -19.06 16.26 -11.00
CA THR A 525 -18.84 14.81 -10.97
C THR A 525 -17.99 14.35 -9.79
N GLY A 526 -17.26 15.27 -9.15
CA GLY A 526 -16.35 14.93 -8.07
C GLY A 526 -15.64 16.15 -7.49
N ALA A 527 -14.75 15.90 -6.55
CA ALA A 527 -14.07 16.93 -5.77
C ALA A 527 -12.67 16.47 -5.36
N LEU A 528 -11.70 17.37 -5.46
CA LEU A 528 -10.29 17.16 -5.12
C LEU A 528 -9.90 18.13 -4.00
N PRO A 529 -9.90 17.71 -2.73
CA PRO A 529 -9.48 18.56 -1.63
C PRO A 529 -7.99 18.86 -1.74
N LEU A 530 -7.60 20.10 -1.52
CA LEU A 530 -6.21 20.56 -1.60
C LEU A 530 -5.46 20.25 -0.30
N THR A 531 -5.31 18.96 -0.04
CA THR A 531 -4.54 18.37 1.06
C THR A 531 -3.33 17.63 0.49
N ASN A 532 -2.52 17.01 1.35
CA ASN A 532 -1.30 16.30 0.96
C ASN A 532 -1.55 15.36 -0.23
N VAL A 533 -0.97 15.69 -1.40
CA VAL A 533 -1.23 14.96 -2.65
C VAL A 533 -0.60 13.57 -2.62
N GLU A 534 0.55 13.39 -1.97
CA GLU A 534 1.26 12.11 -1.90
C GLU A 534 0.40 11.00 -1.30
N GLU A 535 -0.17 11.26 -0.11
CA GLU A 535 -1.02 10.29 0.60
C GLU A 535 -2.37 10.07 -0.08
N ASN A 536 -2.85 11.08 -0.82
CA ASN A 536 -4.17 11.09 -1.43
C ASN A 536 -4.14 10.83 -2.94
N LEU A 537 -2.97 10.56 -3.54
CA LEU A 537 -2.82 10.43 -4.99
C LEU A 537 -3.77 9.37 -5.57
N PRO A 538 -3.93 8.16 -4.99
CA PRO A 538 -4.88 7.19 -5.51
C PRO A 538 -6.33 7.71 -5.57
N ALA A 539 -6.78 8.40 -4.52
CA ALA A 539 -8.13 8.98 -4.47
C ALA A 539 -8.31 10.13 -5.48
N TRP A 540 -7.26 10.94 -5.68
CA TRP A 540 -7.24 11.96 -6.74
C TRP A 540 -7.38 11.32 -8.12
N ILE A 541 -6.63 10.25 -8.40
CA ILE A 541 -6.67 9.53 -9.66
C ILE A 541 -8.06 8.93 -9.91
N ASP A 542 -8.71 8.36 -8.89
CA ASP A 542 -10.06 7.79 -9.02
C ASP A 542 -11.11 8.87 -9.37
N VAL A 543 -11.07 10.02 -8.70
CA VAL A 543 -11.98 11.15 -9.00
C VAL A 543 -11.75 11.68 -10.42
N VAL A 544 -10.50 11.75 -10.87
CA VAL A 544 -10.14 12.19 -12.23
C VAL A 544 -10.57 11.17 -13.27
N ASP A 545 -10.41 9.88 -13.00
CA ASP A 545 -10.83 8.79 -13.88
C ASP A 545 -12.35 8.81 -14.13
N VAL A 546 -13.13 9.04 -13.06
CA VAL A 546 -14.58 9.22 -13.15
C VAL A 546 -14.93 10.45 -14.00
N ALA A 547 -14.29 11.60 -13.75
CA ALA A 547 -14.54 12.82 -14.50
C ALA A 547 -14.18 12.69 -16.00
N LEU A 548 -13.09 11.97 -16.31
CA LEU A 548 -12.67 11.64 -17.67
C LEU A 548 -13.44 10.46 -18.27
N LYS A 549 -14.37 9.85 -17.52
CA LYS A 549 -15.22 8.73 -17.95
C LYS A 549 -14.40 7.50 -18.39
N GLY A 550 -13.32 7.18 -17.68
CA GLY A 550 -12.51 5.97 -17.91
C GLY A 550 -11.79 5.93 -19.26
N ARG A 551 -11.56 7.07 -19.91
CA ARG A 551 -11.00 7.13 -21.27
C ARG A 551 -9.53 6.72 -21.34
N PHE A 552 -8.77 6.92 -20.26
CA PHE A 552 -7.31 6.75 -20.23
C PHE A 552 -6.89 5.77 -19.14
N ARG A 553 -5.64 5.28 -19.21
CA ARG A 553 -5.07 4.46 -18.13
C ARG A 553 -4.81 5.32 -16.89
N LYS A 554 -5.10 4.76 -15.72
CA LYS A 554 -4.87 5.41 -14.41
C LYS A 554 -3.43 5.89 -14.20
N THR A 555 -2.45 5.16 -14.73
CA THR A 555 -1.02 5.53 -14.65
C THR A 555 -0.70 6.86 -15.32
N ASP A 556 -1.48 7.27 -16.32
CA ASP A 556 -1.21 8.47 -17.11
C ASP A 556 -1.97 9.70 -16.57
N LEU A 557 -2.90 9.49 -15.64
CA LEU A 557 -3.87 10.50 -15.19
C LEU A 557 -3.26 11.61 -14.35
N SER A 558 -2.22 11.33 -13.55
CA SER A 558 -1.52 12.35 -12.75
C SER A 558 -0.86 13.38 -13.66
N THR A 559 -0.05 12.91 -14.62
CA THR A 559 0.62 13.75 -15.62
C THR A 559 -0.38 14.48 -16.53
N LEU A 560 -1.46 13.81 -16.93
CA LEU A 560 -2.55 14.46 -17.68
C LEU A 560 -3.21 15.60 -16.87
N LEU A 561 -3.51 15.36 -15.58
CA LEU A 561 -4.12 16.37 -14.72
C LEU A 561 -3.20 17.59 -14.54
N VAL A 562 -1.87 17.41 -14.44
CA VAL A 562 -0.92 18.54 -14.45
C VAL A 562 -1.15 19.45 -15.67
N ALA A 563 -1.30 18.87 -16.86
CA ALA A 563 -1.54 19.64 -18.08
C ALA A 563 -2.93 20.27 -18.15
N ILE A 564 -3.96 19.61 -17.61
CA ILE A 564 -5.32 20.18 -17.50
C ILE A 564 -5.30 21.41 -16.57
N LEU A 565 -4.68 21.28 -15.39
CA LEU A 565 -4.54 22.39 -14.42
C LEU A 565 -3.78 23.56 -15.04
N ASP A 566 -2.69 23.29 -15.74
CA ASP A 566 -1.89 24.31 -16.44
C ASP A 566 -2.72 25.07 -17.48
N ARG A 567 -3.50 24.36 -18.30
CA ARG A 567 -4.42 24.98 -19.26
C ARG A 567 -5.45 25.87 -18.56
N LYS A 568 -6.05 25.41 -17.46
CA LYS A 568 -7.07 26.17 -16.73
C LYS A 568 -6.52 27.46 -16.09
N ILE A 569 -5.26 27.44 -15.66
CA ILE A 569 -4.56 28.65 -15.21
C ILE A 569 -4.44 29.67 -16.35
N LEU A 570 -4.10 29.24 -17.57
CA LEU A 570 -4.01 30.13 -18.73
C LEU A 570 -5.37 30.68 -19.15
N GLU A 571 -6.40 29.85 -19.17
CA GLU A 571 -7.77 30.27 -19.48
C GLU A 571 -8.26 31.34 -18.49
N ASN A 572 -7.94 31.22 -17.20
CA ASN A 572 -8.29 32.23 -16.20
C ASN A 572 -7.63 33.60 -16.47
N ARG A 573 -6.42 33.61 -17.05
CA ARG A 573 -5.69 34.86 -17.37
C ARG A 573 -6.14 35.51 -18.68
N SER A 574 -6.53 34.68 -19.65
CA SER A 574 -6.79 35.12 -21.04
C SER A 574 -8.26 35.40 -21.34
N LEU A 575 -9.19 34.77 -20.62
CA LEU A 575 -10.61 34.97 -20.82
C LEU A 575 -11.15 36.15 -19.99
N PRO A 576 -12.23 36.81 -20.44
CA PRO A 576 -12.89 37.84 -19.65
C PRO A 576 -13.31 37.29 -18.27
N PRO A 577 -13.33 38.12 -17.21
CA PRO A 577 -13.59 37.67 -15.85
C PRO A 577 -14.92 36.91 -15.76
N ARG A 578 -14.85 35.61 -15.47
CA ARG A 578 -16.03 34.75 -15.26
C ARG A 578 -16.69 34.96 -13.90
N ALA A 579 -15.98 35.61 -12.99
CA ALA A 579 -16.43 35.90 -11.63
C ALA A 579 -15.80 37.20 -11.11
N LYS A 580 -16.02 37.50 -9.82
CA LYS A 580 -15.37 38.64 -9.16
C LYS A 580 -13.84 38.48 -9.23
N PRO A 581 -13.07 39.58 -9.34
CA PRO A 581 -11.61 39.51 -9.43
C PRO A 581 -10.95 38.70 -8.30
N SER A 582 -11.46 38.83 -7.06
CA SER A 582 -10.98 38.06 -5.91
C SER A 582 -11.14 36.54 -6.08
N ASP A 583 -12.27 36.12 -6.68
CA ASP A 583 -12.57 34.71 -6.91
C ASP A 583 -11.62 34.14 -7.98
N GLY A 584 -11.31 34.92 -9.02
CA GLY A 584 -10.32 34.53 -10.05
C GLY A 584 -8.90 34.37 -9.51
N VAL A 585 -8.48 35.20 -8.55
CA VAL A 585 -7.16 35.06 -7.88
C VAL A 585 -7.13 33.80 -7.01
N THR A 586 -8.15 33.59 -6.17
CA THR A 586 -8.24 32.39 -5.32
C THR A 586 -8.25 31.10 -6.15
N TYR A 587 -8.99 31.08 -7.26
CA TYR A 587 -8.99 29.96 -8.21
C TYR A 587 -7.60 29.71 -8.77
N GLN A 588 -6.92 30.76 -9.25
CA GLN A 588 -5.60 30.64 -9.84
C GLN A 588 -4.56 30.10 -8.86
N ASP A 589 -4.53 30.64 -7.64
CA ASP A 589 -3.56 30.24 -6.62
C ASP A 589 -3.77 28.77 -6.20
N ALA A 590 -5.03 28.35 -6.07
CA ALA A 590 -5.41 26.96 -5.80
C ALA A 590 -4.92 26.00 -6.91
N LEU A 591 -5.10 26.37 -8.18
CA LEU A 591 -4.63 25.54 -9.30
C LEU A 591 -3.10 25.51 -9.41
N ILE A 592 -2.42 26.65 -9.18
CA ILE A 592 -0.95 26.72 -9.19
C ILE A 592 -0.38 25.81 -8.11
N TRP A 593 -0.94 25.86 -6.91
CA TRP A 593 -0.55 24.96 -5.82
C TRP A 593 -0.75 23.49 -6.20
N ALA A 594 -1.95 23.13 -6.68
CA ALA A 594 -2.28 21.76 -7.06
C ALA A 594 -1.35 21.23 -8.17
N LYS A 595 -1.07 22.05 -9.19
CA LYS A 595 -0.17 21.71 -10.30
C LYS A 595 1.24 21.41 -9.79
N LYS A 596 1.77 22.26 -8.90
CA LYS A 596 3.12 22.10 -8.34
C LYS A 596 3.23 20.86 -7.47
N GLU A 597 2.27 20.61 -6.59
CA GLU A 597 2.29 19.42 -5.74
C GLU A 597 2.14 18.14 -6.57
N LEU A 598 1.19 18.10 -7.50
CA LEU A 598 0.96 16.93 -8.33
C LEU A 598 2.16 16.58 -9.23
N ALA A 599 2.88 17.58 -9.76
CA ALA A 599 4.07 17.36 -10.57
C ALA A 599 5.22 16.67 -9.79
N LYS A 600 5.29 16.81 -8.46
CA LYS A 600 6.29 16.12 -7.62
C LYS A 600 6.05 14.62 -7.51
N PHE A 601 4.82 14.16 -7.73
CA PHE A 601 4.41 12.76 -7.56
C PHE A 601 3.91 12.12 -8.87
N SER A 602 3.87 12.87 -9.96
CA SER A 602 3.49 12.36 -11.28
C SER A 602 4.66 11.58 -11.87
N GLU A 603 4.51 10.27 -12.01
CA GLU A 603 5.52 9.41 -12.62
C GLU A 603 5.54 9.54 -14.14
N VAL A 604 6.75 9.63 -14.70
CA VAL A 604 7.00 9.70 -16.13
C VAL A 604 8.24 8.88 -16.47
N PRO A 605 8.32 8.29 -17.68
CA PRO A 605 9.54 7.64 -18.15
C PRO A 605 10.71 8.64 -18.18
N LEU A 606 11.95 8.18 -17.97
CA LEU A 606 13.15 9.03 -18.08
C LEU A 606 13.27 9.74 -19.44
N THR A 607 12.69 9.16 -20.49
CA THR A 607 12.60 9.75 -21.83
C THR A 607 11.40 10.68 -21.99
N LEU A 608 10.68 11.09 -20.93
CA LEU A 608 9.42 11.85 -20.93
C LEU A 608 8.21 11.18 -21.60
N SER A 609 8.42 10.27 -22.55
CA SER A 609 7.39 9.54 -23.27
C SER A 609 7.79 8.09 -23.49
N PRO A 610 6.85 7.13 -23.36
CA PRO A 610 7.09 5.74 -23.73
C PRO A 610 7.33 5.56 -25.24
N SER A 611 6.96 6.53 -26.07
CA SER A 611 7.09 6.47 -27.53
C SER A 611 8.49 6.77 -28.04
N PHE A 612 9.38 7.33 -27.20
CA PHE A 612 10.73 7.71 -27.63
C PHE A 612 11.74 6.58 -27.63
N ARG A 613 11.32 5.36 -27.26
CA ARG A 613 12.20 4.19 -27.15
C ARG A 613 12.82 3.81 -28.50
N SER A 614 14.14 3.64 -28.50
CA SER A 614 14.85 3.03 -29.63
C SER A 614 14.45 1.55 -29.77
N ARG A 615 14.14 1.10 -30.98
CA ARG A 615 13.78 -0.30 -31.32
C ARG A 615 14.88 -1.33 -30.97
N HIS A 616 16.07 -0.88 -30.57
CA HIS A 616 17.24 -1.73 -30.32
C HIS A 616 17.40 -2.19 -28.86
N SER A 617 16.55 -1.74 -27.92
CA SER A 617 16.55 -2.28 -26.55
C SER A 617 15.73 -3.57 -26.48
N SER A 618 16.43 -4.71 -26.35
CA SER A 618 15.84 -6.04 -26.29
C SER A 618 14.77 -6.17 -25.19
N PRO A 619 13.67 -6.90 -25.44
CA PRO A 619 12.56 -7.09 -24.49
C PRO A 619 12.94 -7.88 -23.21
N ARG A 620 14.18 -8.37 -23.10
CA ARG A 620 14.69 -9.10 -21.92
C ARG A 620 15.14 -8.21 -20.75
N SER A 621 15.26 -6.89 -20.92
CA SER A 621 15.55 -5.96 -19.80
C SER A 621 14.28 -5.33 -19.19
N MET A 622 13.16 -6.05 -19.16
CA MET A 622 11.91 -5.57 -18.54
C MET A 622 11.99 -5.41 -17.00
N GLY A 623 13.05 -5.92 -16.36
CA GLY A 623 13.14 -6.03 -14.90
C GLY A 623 13.51 -4.77 -14.13
N ASN A 624 14.01 -3.70 -14.76
CA ASN A 624 14.38 -2.46 -14.07
C ASN A 624 13.86 -1.23 -14.83
N ARG A 625 12.52 -1.06 -14.86
CA ARG A 625 11.88 0.20 -15.23
C ARG A 625 12.21 1.24 -14.15
N LYS A 626 13.08 2.19 -14.43
CA LYS A 626 13.22 3.38 -13.58
C LYS A 626 12.31 4.46 -14.12
N ASP A 627 11.04 4.44 -13.73
CA ASP A 627 10.20 5.63 -13.82
C ASP A 627 10.68 6.62 -12.75
N SER A 628 10.58 7.91 -13.02
CA SER A 628 10.96 8.98 -12.09
C SER A 628 9.84 10.00 -12.02
N ASN A 629 9.80 10.80 -10.95
CA ASN A 629 8.79 11.84 -10.88
C ASN A 629 9.13 13.00 -11.83
N LEU A 630 8.08 13.61 -12.40
CA LEU A 630 8.19 14.67 -13.40
C LEU A 630 9.03 15.85 -12.90
N TRP A 631 8.89 16.20 -11.61
CA TRP A 631 9.66 17.27 -10.98
C TRP A 631 11.17 17.00 -10.94
N THR A 632 11.57 15.74 -10.75
CA THR A 632 12.97 15.30 -10.79
C THR A 632 13.50 15.37 -12.22
N ILE A 633 12.72 14.88 -13.19
CA ILE A 633 13.14 14.91 -14.60
C ILE A 633 13.35 16.35 -15.08
N ILE A 634 12.40 17.26 -14.82
CA ILE A 634 12.56 18.67 -15.22
C ILE A 634 13.71 19.39 -14.48
N SER A 635 14.23 18.80 -13.40
CA SER A 635 15.38 19.32 -12.66
C SER A 635 16.72 18.82 -13.20
N ASP A 636 16.72 17.79 -14.03
CA ASP A 636 17.94 17.19 -14.58
C ASP A 636 18.33 17.90 -15.89
N GLN A 637 19.32 18.78 -15.80
CA GLN A 637 19.84 19.51 -16.97
C GLN A 637 20.38 18.57 -18.06
N THR A 638 20.92 17.40 -17.70
CA THR A 638 21.47 16.46 -18.68
C THR A 638 20.39 15.80 -19.54
N LEU A 639 19.14 15.79 -19.06
CA LEU A 639 17.98 15.26 -19.78
C LEU A 639 17.18 16.37 -20.47
N ILE A 640 17.12 17.55 -19.85
CA ILE A 640 16.19 18.61 -20.25
C ILE A 640 16.84 19.68 -21.10
N ASP A 641 18.12 20.01 -20.91
CA ASP A 641 18.79 21.02 -21.72
C ASP A 641 19.17 20.41 -23.08
N PRO A 642 18.54 20.81 -24.20
CA PRO A 642 18.87 20.29 -25.52
C PRO A 642 20.21 20.80 -26.04
N GLY A 643 20.76 21.86 -25.44
CA GLY A 643 22.08 22.39 -25.78
C GLY A 643 23.23 21.58 -25.18
N GLU A 644 22.96 20.75 -24.17
CA GLU A 644 23.95 19.91 -23.50
C GLU A 644 24.44 18.82 -24.46
N GLU A 645 25.77 18.66 -24.60
CA GLU A 645 26.36 17.76 -25.59
C GLU A 645 25.95 16.30 -25.33
N SER A 646 25.92 15.90 -24.04
CA SER A 646 25.55 14.56 -23.60
C SER A 646 24.06 14.22 -23.81
N ASN A 647 23.19 15.22 -24.01
CA ASN A 647 21.77 15.02 -24.27
C ASN A 647 21.49 14.65 -25.73
N LEU A 648 21.72 13.39 -26.09
CA LEU A 648 21.48 12.89 -27.46
C LEU A 648 20.01 12.60 -27.75
N ASP A 649 19.20 12.28 -26.74
CA ASP A 649 17.79 11.91 -26.95
C ASP A 649 16.91 13.13 -27.25
N ILE A 650 17.33 14.32 -26.80
CA ILE A 650 16.62 15.60 -26.93
C ILE A 650 15.12 15.46 -26.62
N ALA A 651 14.80 14.65 -25.59
CA ALA A 651 13.45 14.20 -25.26
C ALA A 651 12.47 15.36 -25.12
N MET A 652 12.92 16.46 -24.51
CA MET A 652 12.11 17.66 -24.35
C MET A 652 11.68 18.23 -25.70
N LEU A 653 12.59 18.33 -26.68
CA LEU A 653 12.28 18.90 -28.00
C LEU A 653 11.37 17.97 -28.83
N ARG A 654 11.48 16.66 -28.64
CA ARG A 654 10.62 15.67 -29.31
C ARG A 654 9.21 15.63 -28.77
N TYR A 655 8.97 16.22 -27.59
CA TYR A 655 7.62 16.28 -27.04
C TYR A 655 6.73 17.15 -27.95
N PRO A 656 5.46 16.74 -28.20
CA PRO A 656 4.54 17.56 -28.98
C PRO A 656 4.42 18.98 -28.42
N VAL A 657 4.36 19.97 -29.30
CA VAL A 657 4.40 21.40 -28.96
C VAL A 657 3.45 21.77 -27.82
N PRO A 658 2.16 21.34 -27.78
CA PRO A 658 1.27 21.64 -26.66
C PRO A 658 1.81 21.18 -25.30
N GLY A 659 2.38 19.97 -25.23
CA GLY A 659 2.95 19.42 -23.99
C GLY A 659 4.32 20.01 -23.65
N PHE A 660 5.12 20.37 -24.67
CA PHE A 660 6.35 21.13 -24.46
C PHE A 660 6.08 22.47 -23.76
N MET A 661 4.99 23.16 -24.12
CA MET A 661 4.63 24.43 -23.46
C MET A 661 4.31 24.24 -21.97
N VAL A 662 3.70 23.11 -21.61
CA VAL A 662 3.48 22.74 -20.20
C VAL A 662 4.82 22.53 -19.49
N LEU A 663 5.78 21.83 -20.13
CA LEU A 663 7.13 21.64 -19.58
C LEU A 663 7.86 22.97 -19.34
N ILE A 664 7.80 23.92 -20.28
CA ILE A 664 8.41 25.26 -20.11
C ILE A 664 7.84 25.99 -18.89
N ARG A 665 6.51 25.94 -18.69
CA ARG A 665 5.88 26.58 -17.53
C ARG A 665 6.18 25.86 -16.22
N LEU A 666 6.35 24.54 -16.23
CA LEU A 666 6.81 23.79 -15.06
C LEU A 666 8.27 24.12 -14.70
N MET A 667 9.14 24.30 -15.70
CA MET A 667 10.52 24.76 -15.46
C MET A 667 10.56 26.18 -14.90
N ARG A 668 9.69 27.09 -15.39
CA ARG A 668 9.51 28.42 -14.79
C ARG A 668 9.09 28.32 -13.33
N ASP A 669 8.11 27.47 -13.04
CA ASP A 669 7.61 27.22 -11.68
C ASP A 669 8.69 26.67 -10.73
N LYS A 670 9.70 25.99 -11.28
CA LYS A 670 10.87 25.45 -10.58
C LYS A 670 11.96 26.49 -10.33
N GLY A 671 11.96 27.60 -11.08
CA GLY A 671 12.93 28.69 -10.96
C GLY A 671 13.98 28.75 -12.08
N THR A 672 13.77 28.08 -13.21
CA THR A 672 14.62 28.25 -14.40
C THR A 672 14.59 29.69 -14.89
N SER A 673 15.74 30.24 -15.29
CA SER A 673 15.87 31.64 -15.71
C SER A 673 15.07 31.94 -16.99
N GLU A 674 14.50 33.15 -17.09
CA GLU A 674 13.75 33.55 -18.30
C GLU A 674 14.61 33.51 -19.56
N GLU A 675 15.91 33.78 -19.47
CA GLU A 675 16.83 33.65 -20.62
C GLU A 675 16.92 32.22 -21.12
N GLN A 676 17.07 31.25 -20.21
CA GLN A 676 17.14 29.84 -20.57
C GLN A 676 15.82 29.33 -21.13
N LEU A 677 14.68 29.74 -20.56
CA LEU A 677 13.36 29.40 -21.09
C LEU A 677 13.17 29.93 -22.52
N LYS A 678 13.62 31.17 -22.79
CA LYS A 678 13.60 31.75 -24.15
C LYS A 678 14.45 30.94 -25.12
N VAL A 679 15.65 30.50 -24.71
CA VAL A 679 16.50 29.64 -25.54
C VAL A 679 15.79 28.32 -25.86
N HIS A 680 15.19 27.65 -24.87
CA HIS A 680 14.47 26.40 -25.10
C HIS A 680 13.26 26.56 -26.03
N MET A 681 12.52 27.67 -25.94
CA MET A 681 11.43 27.97 -26.88
C MET A 681 11.94 28.07 -28.33
N ILE A 682 13.05 28.75 -28.56
CA ILE A 682 13.64 28.88 -29.90
C ILE A 682 14.21 27.55 -30.40
N GLN A 683 14.85 26.77 -29.54
CA GLN A 683 15.33 25.42 -29.87
C GLN A 683 14.17 24.50 -30.29
N ARG A 684 13.02 24.55 -29.60
CA ARG A 684 11.82 23.78 -29.98
C ARG A 684 11.22 24.25 -31.29
N LEU A 685 11.22 25.56 -31.55
CA LEU A 685 10.77 26.13 -32.82
C LEU A 685 11.64 25.63 -33.99
N MET A 686 12.97 25.72 -33.85
CA MET A 686 13.93 25.19 -34.82
C MET A 686 13.72 23.69 -35.04
N TYR A 687 13.53 22.92 -33.97
CA TYR A 687 13.28 21.49 -34.06
C TYR A 687 11.94 21.17 -34.75
N ALA A 688 10.87 21.94 -34.49
CA ALA A 688 9.57 21.75 -35.14
C ALA A 688 9.66 21.91 -36.67
N ILE A 689 10.41 22.90 -37.13
CA ILE A 689 10.67 23.13 -38.56
C ILE A 689 11.43 21.93 -39.15
N THR A 690 12.41 21.41 -38.41
CA THR A 690 13.17 20.23 -38.81
C THR A 690 12.32 18.96 -38.84
N GLU A 691 11.42 18.75 -37.88
CA GLU A 691 10.44 17.65 -37.90
C GLU A 691 9.58 17.71 -39.17
N MET A 692 9.11 18.91 -39.55
CA MET A 692 8.35 19.11 -40.78
C MET A 692 9.20 18.89 -42.04
N TYR A 693 10.46 19.30 -42.04
CA TYR A 693 11.40 19.07 -43.15
C TYR A 693 11.61 17.57 -43.44
N PHE A 694 11.72 16.75 -42.40
CA PHE A 694 11.92 15.29 -42.50
C PHE A 694 10.61 14.48 -42.58
N ALA A 695 9.44 15.13 -42.50
CA ALA A 695 8.15 14.44 -42.53
C ALA A 695 7.86 13.79 -43.92
N PRO A 696 7.47 12.49 -43.98
CA PRO A 696 7.29 11.76 -45.24
C PRO A 696 6.29 12.39 -46.22
N ALA A 697 5.23 13.01 -45.70
CA ALA A 697 4.14 13.58 -46.49
C ALA A 697 4.48 14.93 -47.17
N GLY A 698 5.63 15.53 -46.87
CA GLY A 698 5.94 16.92 -47.27
C GLY A 698 7.37 17.20 -47.73
N THR A 699 8.29 16.24 -47.74
CA THR A 699 9.73 16.47 -47.98
C THR A 699 10.04 17.34 -49.22
N ASN A 700 9.41 17.08 -50.36
CA ASN A 700 9.68 17.86 -51.59
C ASN A 700 9.04 19.26 -51.57
N THR A 701 7.84 19.41 -51.01
CA THR A 701 7.15 20.71 -50.91
C THR A 701 7.85 21.60 -49.89
N MET A 702 8.20 21.05 -48.72
CA MET A 702 8.93 21.75 -47.66
C MET A 702 10.31 22.22 -48.12
N ARG A 703 11.07 21.37 -48.84
CA ARG A 703 12.36 21.77 -49.41
C ARG A 703 12.25 22.94 -50.37
N LYS A 704 11.22 22.94 -51.23
CA LYS A 704 10.96 24.05 -52.16
C LYS A 704 10.54 25.31 -51.42
N SER A 705 9.64 25.22 -50.45
CA SER A 705 9.25 26.36 -49.60
C SER A 705 10.45 26.97 -48.89
N LEU A 706 11.35 26.12 -48.36
CA LEU A 706 12.57 26.56 -47.70
C LEU A 706 13.51 27.25 -48.69
N GLN A 707 13.74 26.68 -49.87
CA GLN A 707 14.55 27.29 -50.92
C GLN A 707 13.97 28.63 -51.39
N ASN A 708 12.66 28.72 -51.56
CA ASN A 708 11.98 29.96 -51.95
C ASN A 708 12.16 31.05 -50.88
N LEU A 709 12.01 30.69 -49.59
CA LEU A 709 12.20 31.64 -48.49
C LEU A 709 13.63 32.21 -48.45
N LEU A 710 14.63 31.37 -48.76
CA LEU A 710 16.05 31.70 -48.71
C LEU A 710 16.56 32.35 -50.02
N SER A 711 15.78 32.32 -51.10
CA SER A 711 16.13 32.97 -52.37
C SER A 711 15.85 34.47 -52.25
N ALA A 712 16.80 35.31 -52.67
CA ALA A 712 16.80 36.76 -52.46
C ALA A 712 15.76 37.58 -53.28
N ASP A 713 14.82 36.92 -53.97
CA ASP A 713 14.05 37.58 -55.03
C ASP A 713 12.95 38.55 -54.56
N ASP A 714 12.66 38.68 -53.25
CA ASP A 714 11.52 39.47 -52.78
C ASP A 714 11.83 40.86 -52.21
N ILE A 715 13.10 41.30 -52.13
CA ILE A 715 13.40 42.70 -51.74
C ILE A 715 14.61 43.21 -52.54
N LYS A 716 14.37 43.89 -53.67
CA LYS A 716 15.41 44.73 -54.31
C LYS A 716 15.68 45.95 -53.43
N PRO A 717 16.87 46.12 -52.81
CA PRO A 717 17.28 47.40 -52.29
C PRO A 717 17.77 48.23 -53.48
N LYS A 718 17.10 49.37 -53.76
CA LYS A 718 17.67 50.40 -54.65
C LYS A 718 18.80 51.12 -53.91
N PHE A 719 20.01 50.56 -53.81
CA PHE A 719 21.22 51.38 -53.66
C PHE A 719 22.45 50.70 -54.26
N SER A 720 23.28 51.57 -54.82
CA SER A 720 24.40 51.41 -55.74
C SER A 720 25.55 50.48 -55.35
N ASN A 721 26.05 49.79 -56.39
CA ASN A 721 27.46 49.49 -56.70
C ASN A 721 28.48 49.60 -55.57
N ASP A 722 28.88 48.45 -55.03
CA ASP A 722 30.32 48.16 -54.90
C ASP A 722 30.59 46.66 -54.96
N THR A 723 31.66 46.32 -55.67
CA THR A 723 32.18 44.98 -55.93
C THR A 723 32.54 44.24 -54.64
N SER A 724 31.69 43.30 -54.24
CA SER A 724 32.09 42.13 -53.46
C SER A 724 31.20 40.95 -53.85
N GLN A 725 31.81 39.78 -54.10
CA GLN A 725 31.11 38.52 -54.33
C GLN A 725 30.47 38.01 -53.02
N GLY A 726 29.60 38.82 -52.42
CA GLY A 726 28.75 38.39 -51.31
C GLY A 726 27.50 37.72 -51.88
N GLY A 727 27.29 36.45 -51.57
CA GLY A 727 25.99 35.83 -51.83
C GLY A 727 24.89 36.64 -51.15
N ASP A 728 23.79 36.89 -51.86
CA ASP A 728 22.64 37.62 -51.33
C ASP A 728 21.89 36.70 -50.34
N PHE A 729 22.37 36.66 -49.09
CA PHE A 729 21.81 35.83 -48.04
C PHE A 729 20.72 36.58 -47.29
N LYS A 730 19.61 35.89 -47.00
CA LYS A 730 18.58 36.44 -46.12
C LYS A 730 19.05 36.32 -44.66
N LEU A 731 19.60 37.41 -44.11
CA LEU A 731 20.22 37.42 -42.77
C LEU A 731 19.23 37.44 -41.60
N ASN A 732 17.93 37.61 -41.87
CA ASN A 732 16.92 37.81 -40.84
C ASN A 732 15.59 37.16 -41.26
N ILE A 733 15.12 36.19 -40.48
CA ILE A 733 13.88 35.44 -40.77
C ILE A 733 12.95 35.51 -39.56
N SER A 734 11.76 36.07 -39.76
CA SER A 734 10.70 36.11 -38.74
C SER A 734 9.77 34.91 -38.82
N THR A 735 9.04 34.65 -37.73
CA THR A 735 8.00 33.61 -37.67
C THR A 735 6.85 33.84 -38.65
N ASP A 736 6.52 35.09 -38.96
CA ASP A 736 5.53 35.43 -40.00
C ASP A 736 5.99 34.96 -41.39
N MET A 737 7.29 35.06 -41.69
CA MET A 737 7.86 34.54 -42.93
C MET A 737 7.84 33.01 -42.96
N LEU A 738 8.08 32.35 -41.83
CA LEU A 738 7.98 30.90 -41.73
C LEU A 738 6.54 30.43 -42.00
N ALA A 739 5.55 31.11 -41.42
CA ALA A 739 4.15 30.80 -41.63
C ALA A 739 3.70 31.05 -43.08
N SER A 740 4.11 32.18 -43.69
CA SER A 740 3.74 32.50 -45.07
C SER A 740 4.29 31.52 -46.09
N HIS A 741 5.43 30.89 -45.78
CA HIS A 741 6.05 29.85 -46.61
C HIS A 741 5.64 28.42 -46.21
N GLN A 742 4.68 28.26 -45.28
CA GLN A 742 4.20 26.97 -44.76
C GLN A 742 5.31 26.11 -44.13
N LEU A 743 6.36 26.76 -43.61
CA LEU A 743 7.45 26.08 -42.87
C LEU A 743 7.09 25.78 -41.41
N ILE A 744 5.96 26.31 -40.95
CA ILE A 744 5.34 26.00 -39.67
C ILE A 744 3.82 26.08 -39.81
N ASP A 745 3.08 25.17 -39.18
CA ASP A 745 1.62 25.24 -39.19
C ASP A 745 1.09 26.31 -38.22
N ALA A 746 -0.10 26.85 -38.55
CA ALA A 746 -0.70 27.95 -37.79
C ALA A 746 -1.01 27.60 -36.33
N ASN A 747 -1.35 26.34 -36.03
CA ASN A 747 -1.69 25.92 -34.67
C ASN A 747 -0.43 25.82 -33.80
N THR A 748 0.65 25.29 -34.36
CA THR A 748 1.97 25.27 -33.72
C THR A 748 2.45 26.68 -33.44
N LEU A 749 2.40 27.59 -34.43
CA LEU A 749 2.81 28.98 -34.24
C LEU A 749 1.96 29.68 -33.17
N THR A 750 0.64 29.51 -33.20
CA THR A 750 -0.27 30.05 -32.17
C THR A 750 0.14 29.56 -30.78
N SER A 751 0.49 28.28 -30.63
CA SER A 751 0.93 27.71 -29.35
C SER A 751 2.18 28.42 -28.80
N PHE A 752 3.16 28.73 -29.66
CA PHE A 752 4.33 29.53 -29.26
C PHE A 752 3.96 30.97 -28.92
N GLN A 753 3.09 31.61 -29.71
CA GLN A 753 2.68 33.00 -29.50
C GLN A 753 1.92 33.21 -28.18
N THR A 754 1.28 32.17 -27.64
CA THR A 754 0.64 32.23 -26.31
C THR A 754 1.62 32.25 -25.14
N MET A 755 2.92 32.04 -25.37
CA MET A 755 3.94 32.03 -24.32
C MET A 755 4.44 33.44 -23.99
N ASP A 756 4.42 33.76 -22.70
CA ASP A 756 5.03 34.99 -22.19
C ASP A 756 6.51 35.06 -22.60
N GLY A 757 6.89 36.15 -23.28
CA GLY A 757 8.26 36.40 -23.71
C GLY A 757 8.66 35.79 -25.06
N PHE A 758 7.80 35.01 -25.72
CA PHE A 758 8.12 34.40 -27.02
C PHE A 758 8.40 35.44 -28.11
N LYS A 759 7.58 36.49 -28.22
CA LYS A 759 7.78 37.54 -29.24
C LYS A 759 9.15 38.21 -29.12
N HIS A 760 9.58 38.51 -27.90
CA HIS A 760 10.91 39.08 -27.65
C HIS A 760 12.03 38.07 -27.94
N ALA A 761 11.81 36.78 -27.64
CA ALA A 761 12.76 35.73 -27.99
C ALA A 761 12.91 35.60 -29.52
N GLU A 762 11.79 35.64 -30.24
CA GLU A 762 11.72 35.59 -31.70
C GLU A 762 12.49 36.74 -32.33
N GLU A 763 12.20 37.99 -31.92
CA GLU A 763 12.86 39.20 -32.40
C GLU A 763 14.38 39.15 -32.18
N GLY A 764 14.82 38.68 -31.01
CA GLY A 764 16.23 38.59 -30.64
C GLY A 764 17.02 37.45 -31.29
N THR A 765 16.36 36.51 -31.98
CA THR A 765 17.01 35.30 -32.53
C THR A 765 16.81 35.11 -34.03
N ARG A 766 16.24 36.10 -34.73
CA ARG A 766 16.02 36.02 -36.18
C ARG A 766 17.30 35.75 -37.01
N PRO A 767 18.48 36.31 -36.68
CA PRO A 767 19.70 35.97 -37.39
C PRO A 767 20.14 34.52 -37.17
N ALA A 768 20.00 34.00 -35.94
CA ALA A 768 20.25 32.59 -35.64
C ALA A 768 19.30 31.67 -36.42
N MET A 769 18.01 32.00 -36.48
CA MET A 769 17.03 31.28 -37.28
C MET A 769 17.42 31.25 -38.76
N ALA A 770 17.89 32.37 -39.30
CA ALA A 770 18.35 32.43 -40.68
C ALA A 770 19.52 31.48 -40.95
N VAL A 771 20.56 31.49 -40.11
CA VAL A 771 21.71 30.57 -40.22
C VAL A 771 21.25 29.11 -40.13
N TYR A 772 20.35 28.81 -39.19
CA TYR A 772 19.80 27.48 -38.99
C TYR A 772 19.09 26.97 -40.25
N LEU A 773 18.23 27.79 -40.87
CA LEU A 773 17.50 27.41 -42.07
C LEU A 773 18.42 27.23 -43.29
N HIS A 774 19.45 28.06 -43.45
CA HIS A 774 20.48 27.86 -44.47
C HIS A 774 21.21 26.54 -44.27
N ALA A 775 21.62 26.23 -43.02
CA ALA A 775 22.25 24.96 -42.69
C ALA A 775 21.31 23.77 -42.96
N LEU A 776 20.02 23.90 -42.66
CA LEU A 776 19.03 22.84 -42.87
C LEU A 776 18.80 22.59 -44.37
N SER A 777 18.73 23.66 -45.17
CA SER A 777 18.57 23.58 -46.62
C SER A 777 19.74 22.83 -47.28
N LEU A 778 20.97 23.17 -46.90
CA LEU A 778 22.19 22.63 -47.53
C LEU A 778 22.64 21.28 -46.95
N LYS A 779 22.67 21.15 -45.62
CA LYS A 779 23.20 19.96 -44.94
C LYS A 779 22.10 18.95 -44.58
N GLY A 780 20.84 19.38 -44.44
CA GLY A 780 19.72 18.50 -44.08
C GLY A 780 19.55 17.25 -44.94
N PRO A 781 19.73 17.28 -46.28
CA PRO A 781 19.64 16.09 -47.13
C PRO A 781 20.62 14.96 -46.78
N SER A 782 21.71 15.26 -46.07
CA SER A 782 22.74 14.29 -45.68
C SER A 782 22.38 13.46 -44.44
N TYR A 783 21.22 13.73 -43.81
CA TYR A 783 20.79 13.06 -42.58
C TYR A 783 19.51 12.25 -42.80
N CYS A 784 19.34 11.21 -41.98
CA CYS A 784 18.19 10.31 -42.05
C CYS A 784 17.02 10.74 -41.16
N SER A 785 17.26 11.59 -40.15
CA SER A 785 16.24 12.02 -39.20
C SER A 785 16.48 13.42 -38.66
N ALA A 786 15.41 14.03 -38.12
CA ALA A 786 15.48 15.32 -37.43
C ALA A 786 16.40 15.29 -36.20
N ILE A 787 16.44 14.16 -35.49
CA ILE A 787 17.30 13.97 -34.30
C ILE A 787 18.77 13.98 -34.72
N ASP A 788 19.13 13.21 -35.75
CA ASP A 788 20.51 13.12 -36.23
C ASP A 788 21.02 14.47 -36.73
N TYR A 789 20.20 15.19 -37.49
CA TYR A 789 20.52 16.53 -37.97
C TYR A 789 20.73 17.51 -36.80
N PHE A 790 19.79 17.56 -35.85
CA PHE A 790 19.86 18.50 -34.73
C PHE A 790 21.09 18.24 -33.84
N ASN A 791 21.35 16.97 -33.49
CA ASN A 791 22.52 16.59 -32.70
C ASN A 791 23.83 16.88 -33.43
N SER A 792 23.90 16.63 -34.74
CA SER A 792 25.09 16.94 -35.51
C SER A 792 25.37 18.45 -35.56
N LEU A 793 24.32 19.27 -35.73
CA LEU A 793 24.47 20.72 -35.73
C LEU A 793 24.87 21.24 -34.34
N LYS A 794 24.31 20.66 -33.27
CA LYS A 794 24.60 21.02 -31.87
C LYS A 794 26.09 20.95 -31.54
N VAL A 795 26.77 19.89 -31.99
CA VAL A 795 28.22 19.67 -31.72
C VAL A 795 29.14 20.28 -32.79
N HIS A 796 28.59 20.96 -33.79
CA HIS A 796 29.39 21.55 -34.86
C HIS A 796 30.17 22.77 -34.35
N VAL A 797 31.48 22.83 -34.62
CA VAL A 797 32.40 23.86 -34.07
C VAL A 797 31.92 25.30 -34.26
N SER A 798 31.51 25.67 -35.48
CA SER A 798 30.99 27.02 -35.78
C SER A 798 29.47 27.15 -35.59
N LEU A 799 28.69 26.18 -36.08
CA LEU A 799 27.23 26.27 -36.13
C LEU A 799 26.52 25.89 -34.82
N GLY A 800 27.18 25.18 -33.88
CA GLY A 800 26.60 24.81 -32.60
C GLY A 800 26.16 26.01 -31.77
N ARG A 801 26.82 27.16 -31.94
CA ARG A 801 26.45 28.43 -31.27
C ARG A 801 25.05 28.90 -31.65
N VAL A 802 24.55 28.55 -32.84
CA VAL A 802 23.18 28.87 -33.29
C VAL A 802 22.13 28.16 -32.42
N ILE A 803 22.43 26.95 -31.95
CA ILE A 803 21.53 26.17 -31.08
C ILE A 803 21.73 26.55 -29.61
N ILE A 804 22.98 26.66 -29.14
CA ILE A 804 23.30 26.81 -27.71
C ILE A 804 23.14 28.28 -27.25
N LYS A 805 23.50 29.24 -28.10
CA LYS A 805 23.48 30.68 -27.78
C LYS A 805 22.84 31.50 -28.91
N PRO A 806 21.56 31.24 -29.28
CA PRO A 806 20.92 31.89 -30.41
C PRO A 806 20.88 33.41 -30.31
N PHE A 807 20.77 33.97 -29.10
CA PHE A 807 20.78 35.43 -28.86
C PHE A 807 22.15 36.09 -29.10
N ALA A 808 23.24 35.32 -29.18
CA ALA A 808 24.58 35.85 -29.44
C ALA A 808 24.88 35.99 -30.94
N ILE A 809 23.95 35.57 -31.82
CA ILE A 809 24.13 35.64 -33.27
C ILE A 809 23.59 36.97 -33.79
N SER A 810 24.50 37.89 -34.09
CA SER A 810 24.18 39.14 -34.79
C SER A 810 24.05 38.91 -36.30
N GLU A 811 23.50 39.87 -37.05
CA GLU A 811 23.41 39.77 -38.52
C GLU A 811 24.78 39.65 -39.19
N GLY A 812 25.80 40.34 -38.68
CA GLY A 812 27.19 40.20 -39.16
C GLY A 812 27.75 38.80 -38.92
N LEU A 813 27.60 38.28 -37.70
CA LEU A 813 28.03 36.90 -37.40
C LEU A 813 27.21 35.87 -38.18
N ALA A 814 25.94 36.12 -38.45
CA ALA A 814 25.11 35.27 -39.29
C ALA A 814 25.63 35.20 -40.72
N ALA A 815 26.01 36.34 -41.32
CA ALA A 815 26.61 36.37 -42.65
C ALA A 815 27.92 35.56 -42.71
N ASP A 816 28.79 35.75 -41.72
CA ASP A 816 30.06 35.01 -41.62
C ASP A 816 29.84 33.50 -41.48
N LEU A 817 28.86 33.08 -40.66
CA LEU A 817 28.52 31.67 -40.49
C LEU A 817 27.90 31.08 -41.75
N MET A 818 27.05 31.82 -42.47
CA MET A 818 26.44 31.35 -43.72
C MET A 818 27.47 31.14 -44.83
N LEU A 819 28.51 31.98 -44.90
CA LEU A 819 29.63 31.78 -45.83
C LEU A 819 30.46 30.53 -45.53
N GLN A 820 30.37 29.99 -44.32
CA GLN A 820 31.07 28.76 -43.89
C GLN A 820 30.23 27.48 -44.07
N ILE A 821 28.92 27.60 -44.37
CA ILE A 821 28.02 26.46 -44.62
C ILE A 821 28.18 26.01 -46.06
#